data_AF-A0A5B8XWH7-F1
#
_entry.id   AF-A0A5B8XWH7-F1
#
_cell.length_a   1.000
_cell.length_b   1.000
_cell.length_c   1.000
_cell.angle_alpha   90.00
_cell.angle_beta   90.00
_cell.angle_gamma   90.00
#
_symmetry.space_group_name_H-M   'P 1'
#
loop_
_entity.id
_entity.type
_entity.pdbx_description
1 polymer ?
#
loop_
_entity_poly.entity_id
_entity_poly.type
_entity_poly.pdbx_seq_one_letter_code
_entity_poly.pdbx_strand_id
1 'polypeptide(L)'
;MQKIREYGRHIVATIALTLAFILSVQFSDRGVEFDLNTIHSAPEKPDGYDLSALKILNRVLLQLKDNYVEPDRIEPNKMLVYALDEIQKSIPEVVVEFDKDLDDNPGSATVVVNNKSQKFDISGTESIWGMSFRLKEVFGFVQANLEPDDELKFEDVEYAAINGMLATLDPHSMILPPRNYEEMQTQTGGKFGGLGIVISVRDGHLTVISPIKGTPASKKGIKAMDRITSIGSESTINMSLTDAVNMLRGEPGTDVELQVLRKGWDEPRKYVVTRAEININSVDSQALKNKIGYLRVKNFQANTHDDMKKELANLKKTMGGMQGLILDFRDNPGGLLDQSIKISDLFLEDGVIVSTVGAGNRMREKREASRSTAEPAYPIVVLVNSGSASASEIVAGALQNNNRAVVLGDTTFGKGSVQVLYPLPDNSALKLTVAQYLTPGGISIQSKGITPDLKATPVMVAKDAMNLFPSTNVIREGDLDSHLISQHVLNTEPGVFEIRYVDADASARRDAMASAEESEETEEEEYEDPDAFREDFEIRLAQQLLISAKDTWEREAFLAAVKPELDQSVAKETKALEKELKKYGIDWQAGTNPAKPNLKTRVSFVQDDAEKTGPIRAGEEFVIRAEVTNTSNQPVYQLKAITISDYATFDDKEFIFGKVDPGQTRTWDFKVKMPRDVPQRHDMIAFHFSDNTQTFANLQTHVDAKLDGNPQPLFAFSYEIVDTSGDGQLSLNEEAILKVWVDNIGVADSDETIVFLKNLSNEAVYLKRGREKLESIAKGERAFVEFEFRVKEAPKKGKIDLEVDVYDTIFRRLTQKKFAVPYVEKGESLKVAAGGVETKARTKVFSGASSETELAAMAEKGAKLAVTGEVKDWWRVSLDGRNGWVPKEVVAKLENTPEKATGLSQSVMYQPPRIEMSANQGMTTGESIRLSGKVNDDTALKDYYIYVYNRDNAKFNSRKVKYVRSDSANSAIDARIPLFKGMNRISVVARDADGLTTTESAFVYRK
;
A
#
# COMPACT_ATOMS: atom_id res chain seq x y z
N MET A 1 -15.97 0.47 -5.79
CA MET A 1 -14.88 1.50 -5.73
C MET A 1 -15.00 2.46 -4.55
N GLN A 2 -16.20 2.81 -4.06
CA GLN A 2 -16.43 3.68 -2.89
C GLN A 2 -15.77 3.18 -1.58
N LYS A 3 -15.82 1.87 -1.27
CA LYS A 3 -15.13 1.29 -0.10
C LYS A 3 -13.60 1.34 -0.18
N ILE A 4 -13.01 1.46 -1.36
CA ILE A 4 -11.55 1.58 -1.54
C ILE A 4 -11.08 3.01 -1.23
N ARG A 5 -11.95 4.03 -1.27
CA ARG A 5 -11.59 5.42 -0.90
C ARG A 5 -11.54 5.63 0.62
N GLU A 6 -12.45 5.03 1.38
CA GLU A 6 -12.44 5.12 2.85
C GLU A 6 -11.31 4.29 3.47
N TYR A 7 -11.07 3.07 2.97
CA TYR A 7 -9.93 2.24 3.40
C TYR A 7 -8.61 2.68 2.73
N GLY A 8 -8.69 3.40 1.61
CA GLY A 8 -7.56 3.86 0.81
C GLY A 8 -6.70 4.90 1.50
N ARG A 9 -7.27 5.74 2.38
CA ARG A 9 -6.48 6.69 3.18
C ARG A 9 -5.46 5.99 4.08
N HIS A 10 -5.76 4.79 4.57
CA HIS A 10 -4.87 4.03 5.45
C HIS A 10 -3.87 3.14 4.69
N ILE A 11 -4.28 2.52 3.57
CA ILE A 11 -3.37 1.71 2.73
C ILE A 11 -2.41 2.60 1.92
N VAL A 12 -2.89 3.74 1.41
CA VAL A 12 -2.03 4.77 0.80
C VAL A 12 -1.12 5.38 1.85
N ALA A 13 -1.56 5.54 3.11
CA ALA A 13 -0.65 5.92 4.19
C ALA A 13 0.46 4.89 4.37
N THR A 14 0.20 3.57 4.40
CA THR A 14 1.25 2.56 4.62
C THR A 14 2.25 2.43 3.45
N ILE A 15 1.78 2.54 2.20
CA ILE A 15 2.63 2.50 0.99
C ILE A 15 3.35 3.84 0.76
N ALA A 16 2.73 4.97 1.10
CA ALA A 16 3.40 6.27 1.11
C ALA A 16 4.35 6.43 2.31
N LEU A 17 4.07 5.80 3.47
CA LEU A 17 4.93 5.78 4.65
C LEU A 17 6.25 5.06 4.39
N THR A 18 6.25 4.03 3.55
CA THR A 18 7.49 3.32 3.17
C THR A 18 8.32 4.05 2.11
N LEU A 19 7.73 4.96 1.32
CA LEU A 19 8.42 5.63 0.20
C LEU A 19 8.64 7.15 0.37
N ALA A 20 7.92 7.86 1.25
CA ALA A 20 7.91 9.34 1.28
C ALA A 20 8.66 10.02 2.45
N PHE A 21 9.38 9.29 3.30
CA PHE A 21 10.00 9.87 4.50
C PHE A 21 11.51 10.09 4.34
N ILE A 22 11.89 11.04 3.49
CA ILE A 22 13.30 11.31 3.17
C ILE A 22 13.70 12.66 3.74
N LEU A 23 14.42 12.66 4.85
CA LEU A 23 15.22 13.81 5.25
C LEU A 23 16.69 13.44 5.04
N SER A 24 17.12 13.41 3.77
CA SER A 24 18.48 13.02 3.39
C SER A 24 19.40 14.22 3.25
N VAL A 25 20.58 14.17 3.87
CA VAL A 25 21.67 15.15 3.64
C VAL A 25 22.73 14.52 2.74
N GLN A 26 23.17 15.25 1.70
CA GLN A 26 24.37 14.89 0.92
C GLN A 26 25.55 15.70 1.46
N PHE A 27 26.60 15.01 1.93
CA PHE A 27 27.86 15.64 2.30
C PHE A 27 28.91 15.38 1.22
N SER A 28 29.66 16.41 0.82
CA SER A 28 30.84 16.32 -0.05
C SER A 28 32.05 16.92 0.67
N ASP A 29 33.15 16.18 0.76
CA ASP A 29 34.33 16.60 1.55
C ASP A 29 35.25 17.63 0.87
N ARG A 30 35.03 18.00 -0.39
CA ARG A 30 35.77 19.08 -1.09
C ARG A 30 34.88 19.73 -2.14
N GLY A 31 35.07 21.03 -2.37
CA GLY A 31 34.23 21.88 -3.21
C GLY A 31 33.96 21.39 -4.64
N VAL A 32 32.90 21.97 -5.19
CA VAL A 32 32.21 21.73 -6.47
C VAL A 32 33.15 21.56 -7.68
N GLU A 33 33.00 20.43 -8.36
CA GLU A 33 33.13 20.32 -9.81
C GLU A 33 32.03 19.35 -10.30
N PHE A 34 31.15 19.84 -11.18
CA PHE A 34 30.13 19.02 -11.84
C PHE A 34 30.79 18.27 -12.99
N ASP A 35 30.91 16.94 -12.88
CA ASP A 35 31.14 16.12 -14.06
C ASP A 35 29.80 15.52 -14.53
N LEU A 36 29.12 16.28 -15.39
CA LEU A 36 28.02 15.82 -16.23
C LEU A 36 28.61 15.02 -17.40
N ASN A 37 29.22 13.87 -17.13
CA ASN A 37 29.52 12.83 -18.11
C ASN A 37 30.04 11.57 -17.42
N THR A 38 29.13 10.76 -16.87
CA THR A 38 29.40 9.32 -16.74
C THR A 38 28.13 8.56 -17.04
N ILE A 39 27.91 8.38 -18.35
CA ILE A 39 27.10 7.30 -18.90
C ILE A 39 27.69 6.00 -18.32
N HIS A 40 27.00 5.41 -17.35
CA HIS A 40 27.25 4.01 -17.00
C HIS A 40 26.21 3.19 -17.76
N SER A 41 26.69 2.57 -18.82
CA SER A 41 26.10 1.37 -19.41
C SER A 41 25.64 0.43 -18.29
N ALA A 42 24.41 -0.09 -18.42
CA ALA A 42 23.87 -1.12 -17.55
C ALA A 42 24.94 -2.21 -17.34
N PRO A 43 25.29 -2.57 -16.10
CA PRO A 43 26.24 -3.64 -15.88
C PRO A 43 25.67 -4.92 -16.49
N GLU A 44 26.51 -5.64 -17.24
CA GLU A 44 26.26 -7.04 -17.56
C GLU A 44 25.91 -7.78 -16.26
N LYS A 45 24.87 -8.64 -16.32
CA LYS A 45 24.53 -9.57 -15.24
C LYS A 45 25.82 -10.30 -14.80
N PRO A 46 26.26 -10.21 -13.54
CA PRO A 46 27.32 -11.09 -13.09
C PRO A 46 26.74 -12.49 -13.02
N ASP A 47 27.31 -13.43 -13.77
CA ASP A 47 27.17 -14.84 -13.46
C ASP A 47 27.65 -15.08 -12.02
N GLY A 48 26.76 -15.60 -11.17
CA GLY A 48 27.04 -16.09 -9.81
C GLY A 48 27.22 -15.01 -8.74
N TYR A 49 26.11 -14.46 -8.22
CA TYR A 49 26.14 -13.70 -6.95
C TYR A 49 26.55 -14.61 -5.80
N ASP A 50 27.61 -14.25 -5.06
CA ASP A 50 28.10 -14.99 -3.90
C ASP A 50 27.63 -14.31 -2.60
N LEU A 51 26.61 -14.88 -1.97
CA LEU A 51 26.09 -14.40 -0.67
C LEU A 51 27.18 -14.41 0.39
N SER A 52 28.07 -15.41 0.39
CA SER A 52 29.12 -15.54 1.40
C SER A 52 30.22 -14.46 1.28
N ALA A 53 30.24 -13.71 0.18
CA ALA A 53 31.14 -12.57 0.00
C ALA A 53 30.71 -11.34 0.81
N LEU A 54 29.44 -11.25 1.21
CA LEU A 54 28.89 -10.15 2.04
C LEU A 54 29.19 -8.77 1.46
N LYS A 55 29.06 -8.65 0.12
CA LYS A 55 29.52 -7.48 -0.64
C LYS A 55 28.83 -6.21 -0.17
N ILE A 56 27.55 -6.30 0.12
CA ILE A 56 26.72 -5.16 0.52
C ILE A 56 26.72 -5.02 2.05
N LEU A 57 26.54 -6.14 2.77
CA LEU A 57 26.51 -6.17 4.23
C LEU A 57 27.75 -5.50 4.83
N ASN A 58 28.96 -5.84 4.37
CA ASN A 58 30.18 -5.27 4.94
C ASN A 58 30.28 -3.74 4.76
N ARG A 59 29.73 -3.20 3.65
CA ARG A 59 29.66 -1.75 3.45
C ARG A 59 28.66 -1.11 4.41
N VAL A 60 27.51 -1.75 4.61
CA VAL A 60 26.50 -1.31 5.58
C VAL A 60 27.07 -1.30 6.99
N LEU A 61 27.78 -2.35 7.41
CA LEU A 61 28.36 -2.44 8.76
C LEU A 61 29.41 -1.35 9.03
N LEU A 62 30.20 -0.96 8.02
CA LEU A 62 31.13 0.16 8.14
C LEU A 62 30.37 1.48 8.39
N GLN A 63 29.36 1.77 7.57
CA GLN A 63 28.57 3.00 7.72
C GLN A 63 27.80 3.02 9.04
N LEU A 64 27.22 1.89 9.44
CA LEU A 64 26.52 1.71 10.70
C LEU A 64 27.42 2.04 11.90
N LYS A 65 28.62 1.46 11.93
CA LYS A 65 29.59 1.66 13.02
C LYS A 65 30.01 3.12 13.15
N ASP A 66 30.26 3.76 12.02
CA ASP A 66 30.92 5.07 12.01
C ASP A 66 29.92 6.22 12.11
N ASN A 67 28.68 6.03 11.64
CA ASN A 67 27.75 7.15 11.41
C ASN A 67 26.39 7.02 12.10
N TYR A 68 26.02 5.89 12.69
CA TYR A 68 24.69 5.76 13.30
C TYR A 68 24.51 6.64 14.54
N VAL A 69 23.34 7.27 14.66
CA VAL A 69 23.06 8.31 15.66
C VAL A 69 23.15 7.85 17.12
N GLU A 70 22.76 6.61 17.41
CA GLU A 70 22.72 6.04 18.76
C GLU A 70 23.52 4.73 18.81
N PRO A 71 24.86 4.78 18.92
CA PRO A 71 25.70 3.58 18.87
C PRO A 71 25.32 2.50 19.88
N ASP A 72 24.73 2.86 21.02
CA ASP A 72 24.30 1.93 22.07
C ASP A 72 23.12 1.02 21.64
N ARG A 73 22.38 1.39 20.58
CA ARG A 73 21.34 0.53 19.97
C ARG A 73 21.92 -0.52 19.03
N ILE A 74 23.21 -0.46 18.71
CA ILE A 74 23.88 -1.47 17.88
C ILE A 74 24.11 -2.69 18.76
N GLU A 75 23.15 -3.60 18.75
CA GLU A 75 23.18 -4.87 19.50
C GLU A 75 23.37 -6.05 18.52
N PRO A 76 24.62 -6.51 18.26
CA PRO A 76 24.88 -7.43 17.15
C PRO A 76 24.18 -8.79 17.27
N ASN A 77 23.98 -9.32 18.50
CA ASN A 77 23.17 -10.53 18.71
C ASN A 77 21.72 -10.31 18.24
N LYS A 78 21.10 -9.20 18.64
CA LYS A 78 19.72 -8.87 18.28
C LYS A 78 19.58 -8.63 16.77
N MET A 79 20.52 -7.90 16.17
CA MET A 79 20.59 -7.67 14.73
C MET A 79 20.70 -8.99 13.95
N LEU A 80 21.53 -9.93 14.40
CA LEU A 80 21.65 -11.25 13.78
C LEU A 80 20.32 -11.99 13.79
N VAL A 81 19.65 -12.01 14.93
CA VAL A 81 18.36 -12.68 15.11
C VAL A 81 17.29 -12.09 14.21
N TYR A 82 17.18 -10.75 14.16
CA TYR A 82 16.20 -10.08 13.30
C TYR A 82 16.57 -10.17 11.81
N ALA A 83 17.86 -10.23 11.45
CA ALA A 83 18.28 -10.52 10.09
C ALA A 83 17.78 -11.91 9.63
N LEU A 84 17.97 -12.93 10.45
CA LEU A 84 17.48 -14.29 10.15
C LEU A 84 15.94 -14.36 10.10
N ASP A 85 15.27 -13.62 10.98
CA ASP A 85 13.81 -13.52 10.99
C ASP A 85 13.27 -12.85 9.72
N GLU A 86 13.92 -11.79 9.24
CA GLU A 86 13.51 -11.11 8.02
C GLU A 86 13.77 -11.95 6.76
N ILE A 87 14.84 -12.74 6.74
CA ILE A 87 15.07 -13.73 5.67
C ILE A 87 13.91 -14.72 5.62
N GLN A 88 13.49 -15.33 6.74
CA GLN A 88 12.37 -16.28 6.66
C GLN A 88 11.04 -15.59 6.32
N LYS A 89 10.84 -14.31 6.65
CA LYS A 89 9.63 -13.58 6.21
C LYS A 89 9.63 -13.37 4.70
N SER A 90 10.78 -12.97 4.15
CA SER A 90 10.95 -12.57 2.75
C SER A 90 11.14 -13.74 1.79
N ILE A 91 11.78 -14.83 2.23
CA ILE A 91 12.18 -15.95 1.38
C ILE A 91 11.32 -17.18 1.72
N PRO A 92 10.35 -17.59 0.87
CA PRO A 92 9.40 -18.67 1.16
C PRO A 92 10.06 -19.99 1.60
N GLU A 93 11.15 -20.37 0.94
CA GLU A 93 11.87 -21.64 1.12
C GLU A 93 12.70 -21.69 2.42
N VAL A 94 12.85 -20.57 3.12
CA VAL A 94 13.64 -20.45 4.35
C VAL A 94 12.72 -20.41 5.58
N VAL A 95 12.99 -21.28 6.54
CA VAL A 95 12.41 -21.24 7.90
C VAL A 95 13.53 -21.14 8.91
N VAL A 96 13.34 -20.32 9.93
CA VAL A 96 14.30 -20.19 11.04
C VAL A 96 13.60 -20.52 12.35
N GLU A 97 14.08 -21.57 13.00
CA GLU A 97 13.64 -21.98 14.33
C GLU A 97 14.68 -21.58 15.38
N PHE A 98 14.33 -20.58 16.19
CA PHE A 98 15.15 -20.17 17.33
C PHE A 98 14.91 -21.08 18.54
N ASP A 99 15.94 -21.29 19.36
CA ASP A 99 15.83 -22.06 20.59
C ASP A 99 15.09 -21.33 21.73
N LYS A 100 14.88 -20.02 21.58
CA LYS A 100 14.08 -19.14 22.43
C LYS A 100 13.33 -18.13 21.58
N ASP A 101 12.44 -17.35 22.19
CA ASP A 101 11.84 -16.19 21.51
C ASP A 101 12.91 -15.16 21.14
N LEU A 102 12.66 -14.39 20.08
CA LEU A 102 13.66 -13.46 19.51
C LEU A 102 14.17 -12.43 20.52
N ASP A 103 13.30 -11.98 21.42
CA ASP A 103 13.64 -11.01 22.48
C ASP A 103 14.38 -11.65 23.67
N ASP A 104 14.40 -12.99 23.78
CA ASP A 104 15.05 -13.75 24.87
C ASP A 104 16.50 -14.16 24.54
N ASN A 105 17.12 -13.45 23.58
CA ASN A 105 18.49 -13.65 23.12
C ASN A 105 18.79 -15.14 22.82
N PRO A 106 18.23 -15.68 21.72
CA PRO A 106 18.42 -17.08 21.35
C PRO A 106 19.91 -17.38 21.13
N GLY A 107 20.34 -18.55 21.60
CA GLY A 107 21.73 -18.98 21.49
C GLY A 107 22.00 -19.80 20.23
N SER A 108 20.95 -20.38 19.65
CA SER A 108 21.06 -21.18 18.44
C SER A 108 19.83 -21.03 17.55
N ALA A 109 20.05 -21.13 16.24
CA ALA A 109 19.01 -21.11 15.22
C ALA A 109 19.16 -22.33 14.32
N THR A 110 18.07 -23.07 14.13
CA THR A 110 17.99 -24.11 13.10
C THR A 110 17.43 -23.46 11.84
N VAL A 111 18.27 -23.34 10.82
CA VAL A 111 17.86 -22.81 9.51
C VAL A 111 17.50 -23.99 8.63
N VAL A 112 16.30 -23.95 8.08
CA VAL A 112 15.80 -24.93 7.12
C VAL A 112 15.67 -24.22 5.79
N VAL A 113 16.30 -24.77 4.75
CA VAL A 113 16.16 -24.31 3.36
C VAL A 113 15.75 -25.50 2.53
N ASN A 114 14.58 -25.41 1.91
CA ASN A 114 13.95 -26.55 1.25
C ASN A 114 13.80 -27.75 2.22
N ASN A 115 14.48 -28.85 1.95
CA ASN A 115 14.44 -30.09 2.75
C ASN A 115 15.72 -30.30 3.56
N LYS A 116 16.59 -29.30 3.61
CA LYS A 116 17.88 -29.36 4.30
C LYS A 116 17.80 -28.48 5.53
N SER A 117 18.27 -28.97 6.66
CA SER A 117 18.35 -28.22 7.90
C SER A 117 19.76 -28.24 8.45
N GLN A 118 20.17 -27.11 9.03
CA GLN A 118 21.43 -27.00 9.75
C GLN A 118 21.22 -26.11 10.97
N LYS A 119 21.76 -26.55 12.11
CA LYS A 119 21.78 -25.78 13.35
C LYS A 119 23.02 -24.91 13.41
N PHE A 120 22.83 -23.62 13.66
CA PHE A 120 23.88 -22.63 13.81
C PHE A 120 23.95 -22.15 15.26
N ASP A 121 25.17 -21.97 15.75
CA ASP A 121 25.43 -21.22 16.97
C ASP A 121 25.42 -19.73 16.62
N ILE A 122 24.46 -19.01 17.20
CA ILE A 122 24.28 -17.56 17.01
C ILE A 122 24.61 -16.79 18.30
N SER A 123 25.09 -17.49 19.33
CA SER A 123 25.49 -16.90 20.61
C SER A 123 26.86 -16.20 20.54
N GLY A 124 27.13 -15.36 21.54
CA GLY A 124 28.45 -14.74 21.73
C GLY A 124 28.82 -13.71 20.64
N THR A 125 27.83 -13.14 19.95
CA THR A 125 28.04 -12.14 18.92
C THR A 125 28.16 -10.75 19.54
N GLU A 126 29.31 -10.47 20.15
CA GLU A 126 29.56 -9.19 20.86
C GLU A 126 30.01 -8.04 19.93
N SER A 127 30.23 -8.32 18.64
CA SER A 127 30.63 -7.31 17.67
C SER A 127 29.92 -7.49 16.33
N ILE A 128 29.75 -6.38 15.59
CA ILE A 128 29.20 -6.36 14.22
C ILE A 128 29.99 -7.27 13.26
N TRP A 129 31.29 -7.45 13.49
CA TRP A 129 32.12 -8.33 12.68
C TRP A 129 31.90 -9.80 13.03
N GLY A 130 31.74 -10.12 14.33
CA GLY A 130 31.28 -11.43 14.77
C GLY A 130 29.95 -11.80 14.11
N MET A 131 29.02 -10.85 14.05
CA MET A 131 27.71 -11.05 13.40
C MET A 131 27.88 -11.33 11.91
N SER A 132 28.70 -10.54 11.22
CA SER A 132 29.04 -10.74 9.82
C SER A 132 29.57 -12.16 9.56
N PHE A 133 30.46 -12.68 10.41
CA PHE A 133 30.93 -14.06 10.29
C PHE A 133 29.84 -15.11 10.50
N ARG A 134 28.92 -14.92 11.46
CA ARG A 134 27.78 -15.85 11.65
C ARG A 134 26.82 -15.81 10.47
N LEU A 135 26.49 -14.63 9.96
CA LEU A 135 25.69 -14.50 8.74
C LEU A 135 26.35 -15.16 7.55
N LYS A 136 27.69 -15.05 7.40
CA LYS A 136 28.42 -15.74 6.34
C LYS A 136 28.21 -17.26 6.37
N GLU A 137 28.24 -17.87 7.55
CA GLU A 137 28.00 -19.32 7.71
C GLU A 137 26.59 -19.69 7.28
N VAL A 138 25.58 -18.92 7.72
CA VAL A 138 24.18 -19.14 7.34
C VAL A 138 23.98 -18.92 5.84
N PHE A 139 24.52 -17.85 5.28
CA PHE A 139 24.45 -17.53 3.86
C PHE A 139 25.09 -18.59 2.98
N GLY A 140 26.23 -19.16 3.40
CA GLY A 140 26.82 -20.30 2.70
C GLY A 140 25.88 -21.50 2.65
N PHE A 141 25.14 -21.76 3.73
CA PHE A 141 24.12 -22.80 3.76
C PHE A 141 22.89 -22.45 2.91
N VAL A 142 22.40 -21.21 2.97
CA VAL A 142 21.26 -20.76 2.13
C VAL A 142 21.63 -20.88 0.66
N GLN A 143 22.76 -20.33 0.24
CA GLN A 143 23.23 -20.37 -1.15
C GLN A 143 23.42 -21.80 -1.66
N ALA A 144 23.89 -22.72 -0.81
CA ALA A 144 24.09 -24.12 -1.20
C ALA A 144 22.79 -24.92 -1.36
N ASN A 145 21.67 -24.45 -0.79
CA ASN A 145 20.42 -25.22 -0.71
C ASN A 145 19.18 -24.49 -1.28
N LEU A 146 19.29 -23.19 -1.57
CA LEU A 146 18.26 -22.39 -2.22
C LEU A 146 18.39 -22.51 -3.74
N GLU A 147 17.27 -22.68 -4.42
CA GLU A 147 17.18 -22.76 -5.88
C GLU A 147 16.56 -21.44 -6.37
N PRO A 148 17.38 -20.43 -6.75
CA PRO A 148 16.84 -19.17 -7.26
C PRO A 148 16.14 -19.38 -8.60
N ASP A 149 15.16 -18.53 -8.89
CA ASP A 149 14.42 -18.52 -10.15
C ASP A 149 14.30 -17.08 -10.70
N ASP A 150 13.43 -16.87 -11.68
CA ASP A 150 13.25 -15.54 -12.28
C ASP A 150 12.66 -14.52 -11.29
N GLU A 151 11.99 -14.97 -10.22
CA GLU A 151 11.34 -14.11 -9.23
C GLU A 151 12.18 -13.91 -7.96
N LEU A 152 12.94 -14.94 -7.55
CA LEU A 152 13.80 -14.90 -6.37
C LEU A 152 15.28 -14.94 -6.74
N LYS A 153 16.03 -13.89 -6.38
CA LYS A 153 17.47 -13.81 -6.57
C LYS A 153 18.21 -13.90 -5.24
N PHE A 154 19.51 -14.19 -5.30
CA PHE A 154 20.33 -14.26 -4.09
C PHE A 154 20.46 -12.89 -3.40
N GLU A 155 20.54 -11.81 -4.15
CA GLU A 155 20.57 -10.43 -3.65
C GLU A 155 19.43 -10.15 -2.68
N ASP A 156 18.24 -10.70 -2.95
CA ASP A 156 17.05 -10.52 -2.11
C ASP A 156 17.24 -11.09 -0.70
N VAL A 157 18.03 -12.18 -0.56
CA VAL A 157 18.39 -12.76 0.74
C VAL A 157 19.28 -11.80 1.53
N GLU A 158 20.30 -11.20 0.89
CA GLU A 158 21.19 -10.26 1.56
C GLU A 158 20.45 -8.96 1.93
N TYR A 159 19.60 -8.44 1.06
CA TYR A 159 18.78 -7.26 1.36
C TYR A 159 17.79 -7.51 2.51
N ALA A 160 17.11 -8.66 2.52
CA ALA A 160 16.21 -9.04 3.62
C ALA A 160 16.96 -9.11 4.95
N ALA A 161 18.12 -9.79 4.97
CA ALA A 161 18.96 -9.86 6.15
C ALA A 161 19.39 -8.47 6.64
N ILE A 162 19.79 -7.60 5.72
CA ILE A 162 20.21 -6.24 6.04
C ILE A 162 19.07 -5.44 6.65
N ASN A 163 17.89 -5.48 6.05
CA ASN A 163 16.73 -4.75 6.55
C ASN A 163 16.25 -5.29 7.91
N GLY A 164 16.28 -6.61 8.14
CA GLY A 164 15.99 -7.18 9.45
C GLY A 164 16.95 -6.67 10.53
N MET A 165 18.26 -6.65 10.22
CA MET A 165 19.28 -6.06 11.09
C MET A 165 19.02 -4.58 11.38
N LEU A 166 18.70 -3.78 10.36
CA LEU A 166 18.53 -2.34 10.53
C LEU A 166 17.23 -1.97 11.25
N ALA A 167 16.18 -2.79 11.15
CA ALA A 167 14.91 -2.60 11.84
C ALA A 167 15.04 -2.66 13.39
N THR A 168 16.13 -3.22 13.93
CA THR A 168 16.39 -3.18 15.38
C THR A 168 16.85 -1.81 15.87
N LEU A 169 17.27 -0.93 14.96
CA LEU A 169 17.84 0.38 15.27
C LEU A 169 16.76 1.43 15.42
N ASP A 170 16.03 1.64 14.32
CA ASP A 170 14.99 2.64 14.14
C ASP A 170 14.14 2.28 12.89
N PRO A 171 12.93 2.86 12.71
CA PRO A 171 12.04 2.52 11.60
C PRO A 171 12.40 3.20 10.25
N HIS A 172 13.45 4.02 10.19
CA HIS A 172 13.85 4.83 9.04
C HIS A 172 15.16 4.39 8.38
N SER A 173 15.97 3.57 9.06
CA SER A 173 17.22 3.00 8.58
C SER A 173 16.97 1.72 7.80
N MET A 174 17.33 1.69 6.50
CA MET A 174 17.08 0.55 5.63
C MET A 174 17.97 0.57 4.39
N ILE A 175 18.12 -0.59 3.72
CA ILE A 175 18.64 -0.65 2.37
C ILE A 175 17.51 -0.45 1.35
N LEU A 176 17.77 0.38 0.35
CA LEU A 176 16.90 0.65 -0.78
C LEU A 176 17.47 -0.11 -1.99
N PRO A 177 16.79 -1.17 -2.46
CA PRO A 177 17.17 -1.83 -3.71
C PRO A 177 17.21 -0.83 -4.88
N PRO A 178 17.92 -1.13 -5.98
CA PRO A 178 18.21 -0.17 -7.04
C PRO A 178 16.98 0.59 -7.58
N ARG A 179 15.89 -0.15 -7.81
CA ARG A 179 14.62 0.43 -8.26
C ARG A 179 14.04 1.43 -7.26
N ASN A 180 13.97 1.05 -5.98
CA ASN A 180 13.46 1.93 -4.92
C ASN A 180 14.34 3.17 -4.75
N TYR A 181 15.66 3.03 -4.91
CA TYR A 181 16.61 4.14 -4.84
C TYR A 181 16.38 5.14 -5.98
N GLU A 182 16.20 4.68 -7.22
CA GLU A 182 15.93 5.51 -8.40
C GLU A 182 14.58 6.25 -8.29
N GLU A 183 13.53 5.56 -7.85
CA GLU A 183 12.20 6.15 -7.63
C GLU A 183 12.27 7.30 -6.60
N MET A 184 13.02 7.10 -5.52
CA MET A 184 13.24 8.09 -4.47
C MET A 184 14.01 9.33 -4.98
N GLN A 185 15.07 9.13 -5.76
CA GLN A 185 15.85 10.24 -6.35
C GLN A 185 14.97 11.11 -7.25
N THR A 186 14.11 10.47 -8.06
CA THR A 186 13.18 11.19 -8.95
C THR A 186 12.20 12.06 -8.17
N GLN A 187 11.67 11.55 -7.05
CA GLN A 187 10.70 12.29 -6.21
C GLN A 187 11.33 13.52 -5.52
N THR A 188 12.57 13.39 -5.04
CA THR A 188 13.26 14.46 -4.30
C THR A 188 13.94 15.49 -5.20
N GLY A 189 14.28 15.10 -6.44
CA GLY A 189 14.87 16.00 -7.42
C GLY A 189 13.94 17.12 -7.92
N GLY A 190 12.62 16.97 -7.76
CA GLY A 190 11.61 17.94 -8.17
C GLY A 190 11.49 18.15 -9.67
N LYS A 191 12.18 17.33 -10.45
CA LYS A 191 12.15 17.32 -11.90
C LYS A 191 12.37 15.92 -12.43
N PHE A 192 11.77 15.63 -13.58
CA PHE A 192 11.94 14.37 -14.27
C PHE A 192 11.83 14.54 -15.78
N GLY A 193 12.48 13.67 -16.55
CA GLY A 193 12.30 13.62 -17.99
C GLY A 193 10.97 12.96 -18.36
N GLY A 194 10.10 13.65 -19.11
CA GLY A 194 8.80 13.11 -19.49
C GLY A 194 7.92 14.10 -20.27
N LEU A 195 6.61 13.87 -20.24
CA LEU A 195 5.65 14.63 -21.08
C LEU A 195 4.86 15.70 -20.31
N GLY A 196 4.83 15.59 -18.98
CA GLY A 196 4.09 16.46 -18.08
C GLY A 196 2.59 16.23 -18.12
N ILE A 197 2.16 15.01 -17.82
CA ILE A 197 0.76 14.59 -17.67
C ILE A 197 0.58 13.84 -16.36
N VAL A 198 -0.57 14.03 -15.73
CA VAL A 198 -1.06 13.20 -14.63
C VAL A 198 -2.00 12.15 -15.23
N ILE A 199 -1.80 10.88 -14.87
CA ILE A 199 -2.55 9.74 -15.42
C ILE A 199 -3.11 8.87 -14.30
N SER A 200 -4.19 8.15 -14.59
CA SER A 200 -4.80 7.17 -13.71
C SER A 200 -5.55 6.13 -14.54
N VAL A 201 -5.91 4.99 -13.95
CA VAL A 201 -6.75 3.99 -14.61
C VAL A 201 -8.22 4.27 -14.27
N ARG A 202 -9.03 4.56 -15.30
CA ARG A 202 -10.49 4.76 -15.18
C ARG A 202 -11.24 3.84 -16.11
N ASP A 203 -12.25 3.16 -15.57
CA ASP A 203 -13.02 2.15 -16.30
C ASP A 203 -12.15 1.08 -16.96
N GLY A 204 -10.96 0.82 -16.40
CA GLY A 204 -9.95 -0.10 -16.95
C GLY A 204 -9.07 0.49 -18.06
N HIS A 205 -9.10 1.79 -18.31
CA HIS A 205 -8.29 2.47 -19.33
C HIS A 205 -7.32 3.48 -18.71
N LEU A 206 -6.09 3.51 -19.22
CA LEU A 206 -5.13 4.55 -18.89
C LEU A 206 -5.64 5.90 -19.40
N THR A 207 -5.95 6.80 -18.46
CA THR A 207 -6.65 8.05 -18.72
C THR A 207 -5.83 9.23 -18.21
N VAL A 208 -5.70 10.26 -19.04
CA VAL A 208 -5.12 11.54 -18.67
C VAL A 208 -6.07 12.22 -17.70
N ILE A 209 -5.63 12.37 -16.47
CA ILE A 209 -6.33 13.12 -15.45
C ILE A 209 -6.23 14.61 -15.74
N SER A 210 -5.00 15.10 -15.91
CA SER A 210 -4.75 16.50 -16.24
C SER A 210 -3.40 16.66 -16.94
N PRO A 211 -3.33 17.36 -18.07
CA PRO A 211 -2.07 17.79 -18.65
C PRO A 211 -1.53 18.99 -17.87
N ILE A 212 -0.24 18.96 -17.51
CA ILE A 212 0.40 20.08 -16.81
C ILE A 212 0.54 21.24 -17.78
N LYS A 213 0.03 22.42 -17.43
CA LYS A 213 0.03 23.59 -18.33
C LYS A 213 1.46 23.96 -18.75
N GLY A 214 1.67 24.10 -20.07
CA GLY A 214 2.96 24.53 -20.63
C GLY A 214 4.00 23.42 -20.86
N THR A 215 3.71 22.18 -20.47
CA THR A 215 4.54 21.01 -20.75
C THR A 215 4.35 20.50 -22.19
N PRO A 216 5.22 19.60 -22.69
CA PRO A 216 5.11 19.04 -24.03
C PRO A 216 3.72 18.48 -24.35
N ALA A 217 3.12 17.70 -23.45
CA ALA A 217 1.80 17.12 -23.67
C ALA A 217 0.69 18.17 -23.80
N SER A 218 0.67 19.16 -22.90
CA SER A 218 -0.30 20.27 -22.96
C SER A 218 -0.15 21.07 -24.26
N LYS A 219 1.10 21.39 -24.66
CA LYS A 219 1.40 22.08 -25.94
C LYS A 219 1.00 21.28 -27.17
N LYS A 220 1.07 19.95 -27.08
CA LYS A 220 0.60 19.03 -28.13
C LYS A 220 -0.92 18.87 -28.16
N GLY A 221 -1.65 19.47 -27.21
CA GLY A 221 -3.11 19.49 -27.21
C GLY A 221 -3.77 18.26 -26.59
N ILE A 222 -3.01 17.48 -25.80
CA ILE A 222 -3.57 16.44 -24.92
C ILE A 222 -4.42 17.13 -23.83
N LYS A 223 -5.57 16.55 -23.49
CA LYS A 223 -6.59 17.12 -22.58
C LYS A 223 -6.93 16.14 -21.46
N ALA A 224 -7.55 16.65 -20.40
CA ALA A 224 -8.16 15.82 -19.38
C ALA A 224 -9.20 14.87 -20.01
N MET A 225 -9.33 13.68 -19.44
CA MET A 225 -10.18 12.57 -19.90
C MET A 225 -9.79 11.94 -21.25
N ASP A 226 -8.66 12.34 -21.84
CA ASP A 226 -8.06 11.62 -22.95
C ASP A 226 -7.65 10.21 -22.50
N ARG A 227 -8.05 9.17 -23.24
CA ARG A 227 -7.60 7.80 -23.02
C ARG A 227 -6.35 7.56 -23.83
N ILE A 228 -5.24 7.24 -23.19
CA ILE A 228 -4.01 6.83 -23.87
C ILE A 228 -4.19 5.36 -24.19
N THR A 229 -4.36 5.00 -25.46
CA THR A 229 -4.56 3.61 -25.92
C THR A 229 -3.23 2.90 -26.21
N SER A 230 -2.16 3.66 -26.46
CA SER A 230 -0.82 3.12 -26.70
C SER A 230 0.28 4.10 -26.31
N ILE A 231 1.44 3.57 -25.86
CA ILE A 231 2.67 4.32 -25.58
C ILE A 231 3.80 3.63 -26.35
N GLY A 232 4.44 4.35 -27.28
CA GLY A 232 5.34 3.73 -28.25
C GLY A 232 4.59 2.73 -29.14
N SER A 233 5.14 1.53 -29.26
CA SER A 233 4.48 0.39 -29.91
C SER A 233 3.54 -0.40 -28.98
N GLU A 234 3.57 -0.12 -27.67
CA GLU A 234 2.83 -0.87 -26.64
C GLU A 234 1.39 -0.42 -26.47
N SER A 235 0.50 -1.40 -26.29
CA SER A 235 -0.88 -1.15 -25.84
C SER A 235 -0.89 -0.84 -24.34
N THR A 236 -1.68 0.14 -23.92
CA THR A 236 -1.83 0.49 -22.50
C THR A 236 -2.86 -0.37 -21.76
N ILE A 237 -3.50 -1.31 -22.44
CA ILE A 237 -4.55 -2.13 -21.83
C ILE A 237 -3.91 -3.08 -20.81
N ASN A 238 -4.40 -3.04 -19.57
CA ASN A 238 -3.85 -3.74 -18.40
C ASN A 238 -2.38 -3.46 -18.08
N MET A 239 -1.80 -2.45 -18.72
CA MET A 239 -0.52 -1.90 -18.32
C MET A 239 -0.67 -1.34 -16.90
N SER A 240 0.23 -1.71 -16.00
CA SER A 240 0.23 -1.13 -14.66
C SER A 240 0.49 0.38 -14.75
N LEU A 241 -0.04 1.14 -13.80
CA LEU A 241 0.23 2.58 -13.74
C LEU A 241 1.74 2.85 -13.70
N THR A 242 2.49 2.01 -13.00
CA THR A 242 3.94 2.12 -12.86
C THR A 242 4.66 1.88 -14.19
N ASP A 243 4.26 0.86 -14.95
CA ASP A 243 4.86 0.58 -16.25
C ASP A 243 4.56 1.71 -17.24
N ALA A 244 3.32 2.21 -17.25
CA ALA A 244 2.94 3.37 -18.04
C ALA A 244 3.80 4.60 -17.71
N VAL A 245 4.01 4.87 -16.41
CA VAL A 245 4.89 5.96 -15.96
C VAL A 245 6.32 5.75 -16.46
N ASN A 246 6.86 4.55 -16.33
CA ASN A 246 8.23 4.21 -16.77
C ASN A 246 8.40 4.41 -18.28
N MET A 247 7.40 4.04 -19.09
CA MET A 247 7.42 4.23 -20.54
C MET A 247 7.25 5.69 -20.97
N LEU A 248 6.43 6.46 -20.26
CA LEU A 248 6.20 7.88 -20.55
C LEU A 248 7.39 8.75 -20.13
N ARG A 249 8.12 8.32 -19.10
CA ARG A 249 9.40 8.90 -18.69
C ARG A 249 10.53 8.47 -19.62
N GLY A 250 11.64 9.19 -19.54
CA GLY A 250 12.82 8.95 -20.35
C GLY A 250 13.65 10.21 -20.53
N GLU A 251 14.80 10.08 -21.19
CA GLU A 251 15.74 11.18 -21.35
C GLU A 251 15.10 12.37 -22.08
N PRO A 252 15.24 13.61 -21.57
CA PRO A 252 14.80 14.81 -22.27
C PRO A 252 15.39 14.90 -23.69
N GLY A 253 14.56 15.29 -24.65
CA GLY A 253 14.91 15.35 -26.06
C GLY A 253 14.58 14.09 -26.87
N THR A 254 14.28 12.97 -26.20
CA THR A 254 13.78 11.76 -26.89
C THR A 254 12.30 11.87 -27.19
N ASP A 255 11.84 11.27 -28.28
CA ASP A 255 10.41 11.23 -28.63
C ASP A 255 9.71 10.03 -27.99
N VAL A 256 8.42 10.20 -27.70
CA VAL A 256 7.49 9.11 -27.43
C VAL A 256 6.23 9.30 -28.25
N GLU A 257 5.77 8.21 -28.85
CA GLU A 257 4.53 8.16 -29.58
C GLU A 257 3.39 7.79 -28.63
N LEU A 258 2.29 8.53 -28.67
CA LEU A 258 1.06 8.20 -27.96
C LEU A 258 -0.07 8.03 -28.97
N GLN A 259 -0.89 7.01 -28.77
CA GLN A 259 -2.22 6.98 -29.37
C GLN A 259 -3.24 7.41 -28.34
N VAL A 260 -4.05 8.41 -28.68
CA VAL A 260 -5.00 9.04 -27.76
C VAL A 260 -6.40 9.01 -28.34
N LEU A 261 -7.34 8.45 -27.59
CA LEU A 261 -8.76 8.47 -27.88
C LEU A 261 -9.45 9.51 -26.99
N ARG A 262 -10.21 10.42 -27.61
CA ARG A 262 -10.97 11.48 -26.92
C ARG A 262 -12.46 11.29 -27.16
N LYS A 263 -13.30 11.60 -26.16
CA LYS A 263 -14.77 11.53 -26.28
C LYS A 263 -15.24 12.27 -27.53
N GLY A 264 -16.05 11.59 -28.36
CA GLY A 264 -16.54 12.09 -29.65
C GLY A 264 -15.59 11.85 -30.84
N TRP A 265 -14.49 11.12 -30.66
CA TRP A 265 -13.68 10.61 -31.78
C TRP A 265 -13.99 9.15 -32.02
N ASP A 266 -14.10 8.78 -33.30
CA ASP A 266 -14.33 7.40 -33.71
C ASP A 266 -13.06 6.54 -33.62
N GLU A 267 -11.87 7.16 -33.74
CA GLU A 267 -10.57 6.47 -33.76
C GLU A 267 -9.50 7.22 -32.93
N PRO A 268 -8.53 6.50 -32.32
CA PRO A 268 -7.39 7.12 -31.65
C PRO A 268 -6.53 7.94 -32.62
N ARG A 269 -5.99 9.07 -32.16
CA ARG A 269 -5.05 9.90 -32.94
C ARG A 269 -3.65 9.81 -32.38
N LYS A 270 -2.67 9.81 -33.29
CA LYS A 270 -1.25 9.75 -32.98
C LYS A 270 -0.71 11.12 -32.53
N TYR A 271 0.01 11.13 -31.42
CA TYR A 271 0.76 12.27 -30.90
C TYR A 271 2.22 11.86 -30.71
N VAL A 272 3.13 12.48 -31.45
CA VAL A 272 4.56 12.39 -31.14
C VAL A 272 4.91 13.54 -30.21
N VAL A 273 5.28 13.20 -28.99
CA VAL A 273 5.59 14.14 -27.91
C VAL A 273 7.05 13.98 -27.55
N THR A 274 7.83 15.03 -27.73
CA THR A 274 9.24 15.08 -27.31
C THR A 274 9.28 15.25 -25.79
N ARG A 275 9.96 14.33 -25.10
CA ARG A 275 10.21 14.42 -23.67
C ARG A 275 10.98 15.68 -23.36
N ALA A 276 10.61 16.34 -22.28
CA ALA A 276 11.35 17.48 -21.75
C ALA A 276 11.61 17.25 -20.26
N GLU A 277 12.51 18.05 -19.70
CA GLU A 277 12.57 18.17 -18.24
C GLU A 277 11.27 18.81 -17.76
N ILE A 278 10.51 18.06 -16.97
CA ILE A 278 9.26 18.47 -16.36
C ILE A 278 9.55 18.86 -14.93
N ASN A 279 9.35 20.13 -14.62
CA ASN A 279 9.40 20.62 -13.25
C ASN A 279 8.10 20.27 -12.55
N ILE A 280 8.22 19.63 -11.39
CA ILE A 280 7.10 19.42 -10.49
C ILE A 280 7.01 20.69 -9.65
N ASN A 281 5.90 21.41 -9.77
CA ASN A 281 5.64 22.52 -8.86
C ASN A 281 5.44 21.93 -7.48
N SER A 282 6.32 22.33 -6.56
CA SER A 282 6.26 21.88 -5.17
C SER A 282 5.43 22.81 -4.29
N VAL A 283 5.11 24.01 -4.79
CA VAL A 283 4.32 25.04 -4.10
C VAL A 283 3.16 25.50 -4.97
N ASP A 284 1.94 25.41 -4.43
CA ASP A 284 0.74 26.02 -5.00
C ASP A 284 0.44 27.35 -4.28
N SER A 285 -0.13 28.32 -5.01
CA SER A 285 -0.43 29.64 -4.46
C SER A 285 -1.84 30.11 -4.80
N GLN A 286 -2.45 30.86 -3.88
CA GLN A 286 -3.75 31.50 -4.10
C GLN A 286 -3.79 32.87 -3.41
N ALA A 287 -4.28 33.89 -4.14
CA ALA A 287 -4.61 35.18 -3.55
C ALA A 287 -6.02 35.10 -2.95
N LEU A 288 -6.12 35.33 -1.64
CA LEU A 288 -7.38 35.34 -0.90
C LEU A 288 -7.88 36.77 -0.68
N LYS A 289 -9.08 36.89 -0.11
CA LYS A 289 -9.65 38.20 0.24
C LYS A 289 -8.77 38.92 1.27
N ASN A 290 -8.91 40.25 1.35
CA ASN A 290 -8.17 41.10 2.27
C ASN A 290 -6.63 41.01 2.13
N LYS A 291 -6.13 40.81 0.91
CA LYS A 291 -4.68 40.72 0.62
C LYS A 291 -3.96 39.65 1.44
N ILE A 292 -4.64 38.54 1.70
CA ILE A 292 -4.05 37.37 2.37
C ILE A 292 -3.50 36.44 1.28
N GLY A 293 -2.22 36.11 1.39
CA GLY A 293 -1.60 35.08 0.57
C GLY A 293 -1.87 33.69 1.14
N TYR A 294 -2.06 32.69 0.28
CA TYR A 294 -2.03 31.28 0.65
C TYR A 294 -0.95 30.58 -0.17
N LEU A 295 -0.09 29.82 0.50
CA LEU A 295 0.93 28.98 -0.10
C LEU A 295 0.82 27.58 0.48
N ARG A 296 0.64 26.57 -0.37
CA ARG A 296 0.65 25.15 0.02
C ARG A 296 1.92 24.50 -0.50
N VAL A 297 2.70 23.91 0.40
CA VAL A 297 3.89 23.13 0.03
C VAL A 297 3.51 21.65 0.01
N LYS A 298 3.58 21.01 -1.15
CA LYS A 298 3.21 19.59 -1.32
C LYS A 298 4.29 18.64 -0.81
N ASN A 299 5.54 18.97 -1.07
CA ASN A 299 6.72 18.19 -0.66
C ASN A 299 7.97 19.08 -0.74
N PHE A 300 9.02 18.79 0.04
CA PHE A 300 10.28 19.53 0.02
C PHE A 300 11.27 18.91 -0.98
N GLN A 301 11.28 19.44 -2.19
CA GLN A 301 12.09 19.03 -3.34
C GLN A 301 13.20 20.04 -3.62
N ALA A 302 14.17 19.68 -4.47
CA ALA A 302 15.32 20.53 -4.75
C ALA A 302 14.99 21.97 -5.25
N ASN A 303 13.81 22.16 -5.86
CA ASN A 303 13.32 23.45 -6.37
C ASN A 303 12.35 24.20 -5.43
N THR A 304 11.99 23.65 -4.26
CA THR A 304 10.88 24.19 -3.45
C THR A 304 11.10 25.59 -2.92
N HIS A 305 12.31 25.92 -2.50
CA HIS A 305 12.66 27.28 -2.10
C HIS A 305 12.44 28.29 -3.25
N ASP A 306 12.84 27.94 -4.47
CA ASP A 306 12.74 28.84 -5.63
C ASP A 306 11.29 28.98 -6.09
N ASP A 307 10.53 27.88 -6.08
CA ASP A 307 9.08 27.89 -6.31
C ASP A 307 8.38 28.80 -5.30
N MET A 308 8.69 28.67 -4.01
CA MET A 308 8.11 29.52 -2.96
C MET A 308 8.40 30.99 -3.18
N LYS A 309 9.65 31.37 -3.47
CA LYS A 309 10.02 32.77 -3.73
C LYS A 309 9.27 33.35 -4.93
N LYS A 310 9.16 32.57 -5.99
CA LYS A 310 8.43 32.97 -7.21
C LYS A 310 6.95 33.20 -6.92
N GLU A 311 6.30 32.25 -6.24
CA GLU A 311 4.88 32.35 -5.92
C GLU A 311 4.59 33.48 -4.93
N LEU A 312 5.46 33.69 -3.94
CA LEU A 312 5.37 34.81 -3.00
C LEU A 312 5.51 36.17 -3.70
N ALA A 313 6.45 36.30 -4.64
CA ALA A 313 6.60 37.52 -5.44
C ALA A 313 5.37 37.77 -6.33
N ASN A 314 4.79 36.70 -6.92
CA ASN A 314 3.56 36.79 -7.68
C ASN A 314 2.40 37.28 -6.82
N LEU A 315 2.18 36.68 -5.65
CA LEU A 315 1.13 37.06 -4.70
C LEU A 315 1.24 38.54 -4.29
N LYS A 316 2.42 39.02 -3.90
CA LYS A 316 2.64 40.43 -3.56
C LYS A 316 2.31 41.37 -4.72
N LYS A 317 2.74 40.99 -5.93
CA LYS A 317 2.53 41.79 -7.14
C LYS A 317 1.05 41.87 -7.50
N THR A 318 0.33 40.75 -7.47
CA THR A 318 -1.09 40.70 -7.85
C THR A 318 -1.99 41.37 -6.82
N MET A 319 -1.66 41.30 -5.53
CA MET A 319 -2.45 41.91 -4.45
C MET A 319 -2.07 43.37 -4.13
N GLY A 320 -0.94 43.87 -4.66
CA GLY A 320 -0.41 45.19 -4.32
C GLY A 320 -0.01 45.27 -2.85
N GLY A 321 0.82 44.32 -2.41
CA GLY A 321 1.21 44.09 -1.01
C GLY A 321 0.35 43.00 -0.34
N MET A 322 0.79 42.53 0.83
CA MET A 322 0.10 41.50 1.63
C MET A 322 -0.18 42.01 3.03
N GLN A 323 -1.32 41.60 3.59
CA GLN A 323 -1.71 41.86 4.99
C GLN A 323 -1.47 40.65 5.90
N GLY A 324 -1.35 39.46 5.33
CA GLY A 324 -1.06 38.24 6.07
C GLY A 324 -0.78 37.08 5.12
N LEU A 325 -0.27 35.97 5.66
CA LEU A 325 0.07 34.78 4.88
C LEU A 325 -0.36 33.52 5.62
N ILE A 326 -0.92 32.58 4.87
CA ILE A 326 -1.19 31.21 5.30
C ILE A 326 -0.16 30.30 4.62
N LEU A 327 0.60 29.56 5.42
CA LEU A 327 1.52 28.52 4.97
C LEU A 327 0.90 27.15 5.29
N ASP A 328 0.60 26.35 4.28
CA ASP A 328 -0.07 25.07 4.45
C ASP A 328 0.88 23.89 4.20
N PHE A 329 1.15 23.13 5.27
CA PHE A 329 1.97 21.92 5.28
C PHE A 329 1.16 20.67 5.62
N ARG A 330 -0.19 20.73 5.61
CA ARG A 330 -1.04 19.57 5.84
C ARG A 330 -0.77 18.50 4.78
N ASP A 331 -0.71 17.24 5.22
CA ASP A 331 -0.40 16.06 4.41
C ASP A 331 0.97 16.09 3.70
N ASN A 332 1.91 16.93 4.16
CA ASN A 332 3.26 17.02 3.62
C ASN A 332 4.26 16.20 4.48
N PRO A 333 4.73 15.03 3.99
CA PRO A 333 5.60 14.12 4.75
C PRO A 333 7.04 14.62 4.90
N GLY A 334 7.37 15.79 4.36
CA GLY A 334 8.67 16.44 4.50
C GLY A 334 9.48 16.45 3.21
N GLY A 335 10.71 15.94 3.24
CA GLY A 335 11.65 16.02 2.11
C GLY A 335 13.00 16.63 2.52
N LEU A 336 13.68 17.27 1.58
CA LEU A 336 15.07 17.72 1.75
C LEU A 336 15.26 18.71 2.91
N LEU A 337 16.16 18.40 3.84
CA LEU A 337 16.51 19.26 4.99
C LEU A 337 16.93 20.67 4.54
N ASP A 338 17.80 20.76 3.55
CA ASP A 338 18.30 22.04 3.01
C ASP A 338 17.17 22.96 2.56
N GLN A 339 16.10 22.40 1.99
CA GLN A 339 14.95 23.16 1.52
C GLN A 339 14.13 23.69 2.69
N SER A 340 13.94 22.91 3.76
CA SER A 340 13.29 23.41 4.98
C SER A 340 14.06 24.54 5.64
N ILE A 341 15.39 24.47 5.63
CA ILE A 341 16.26 25.53 6.17
C ILE A 341 16.07 26.81 5.34
N LYS A 342 16.23 26.71 4.02
CA LYS A 342 16.09 27.86 3.11
C LYS A 342 14.69 28.49 3.16
N ILE A 343 13.64 27.67 3.26
CA ILE A 343 12.27 28.16 3.39
C ILE A 343 12.05 28.86 4.73
N SER A 344 12.57 28.32 5.83
CA SER A 344 12.49 28.98 7.14
C SER A 344 13.22 30.33 7.15
N ASP A 345 14.37 30.39 6.49
CA ASP A 345 15.19 31.60 6.33
C ASP A 345 14.45 32.73 5.60
N LEU A 346 13.50 32.41 4.70
CA LEU A 346 12.67 33.43 4.04
C LEU A 346 11.82 34.23 5.03
N PHE A 347 11.50 33.69 6.21
CA PHE A 347 10.55 34.32 7.13
C PHE A 347 11.18 34.79 8.44
N LEU A 348 12.47 34.49 8.69
CA LEU A 348 13.17 34.79 9.94
C LEU A 348 14.31 35.78 9.68
N GLU A 349 14.37 36.86 10.47
CA GLU A 349 15.48 37.82 10.40
C GLU A 349 16.74 37.32 11.12
N ASP A 350 16.56 36.57 12.20
CA ASP A 350 17.60 35.99 13.03
C ASP A 350 17.03 34.77 13.80
N GLY A 351 17.87 34.14 14.61
CA GLY A 351 17.51 32.97 15.40
C GLY A 351 17.96 31.65 14.79
N VAL A 352 17.93 30.59 15.60
CA VAL A 352 18.23 29.23 15.14
C VAL A 352 17.02 28.74 14.35
N ILE A 353 17.23 28.12 13.19
CA ILE A 353 16.18 27.42 12.44
C ILE A 353 16.09 25.98 12.95
N VAL A 354 17.22 25.28 12.92
CA VAL A 354 17.32 23.88 13.33
C VAL A 354 18.73 23.59 13.84
N SER A 355 18.84 22.72 14.84
CA SER A 355 20.12 22.13 15.24
C SER A 355 20.11 20.64 14.94
N THR A 356 21.11 20.10 14.26
CA THR A 356 21.31 18.64 14.18
C THR A 356 22.27 18.21 15.28
N VAL A 357 22.04 17.04 15.85
CA VAL A 357 22.85 16.45 16.92
C VAL A 357 23.14 15.00 16.54
N GLY A 358 24.39 14.74 16.15
CA GLY A 358 24.90 13.39 15.93
C GLY A 358 25.35 12.68 17.21
N ALA A 359 25.89 11.47 17.04
CA ALA A 359 26.28 10.59 18.14
C ALA A 359 27.18 11.26 19.20
N GLY A 360 26.85 11.04 20.48
CA GLY A 360 27.61 11.55 21.62
C GLY A 360 27.74 13.09 21.67
N ASN A 361 26.82 13.82 21.02
CA ASN A 361 26.85 15.28 20.88
C ASN A 361 28.10 15.82 20.14
N ARG A 362 28.83 14.94 19.43
CA ARG A 362 30.10 15.28 18.75
C ARG A 362 29.91 16.05 17.44
N MET A 363 28.70 16.04 16.89
CA MET A 363 28.34 16.71 15.64
C MET A 363 27.09 17.56 15.86
N ARG A 364 27.22 18.62 16.66
CA ARG A 364 26.16 19.62 16.81
C ARG A 364 26.33 20.71 15.77
N GLU A 365 25.53 20.67 14.73
CA GLU A 365 25.49 21.72 13.71
C GLU A 365 24.26 22.59 13.94
N LYS A 366 24.45 23.91 13.93
CA LYS A 366 23.35 24.87 14.01
C LYS A 366 23.20 25.55 12.67
N ARG A 367 21.96 25.64 12.20
CA ARG A 367 21.58 26.46 11.05
C ARG A 367 20.77 27.63 11.57
N GLU A 368 21.26 28.83 11.30
CA GLU A 368 20.71 30.10 11.77
C GLU A 368 20.15 30.88 10.59
N ALA A 369 19.12 31.68 10.86
CA ALA A 369 18.53 32.56 9.87
C ALA A 369 19.44 33.77 9.57
N SER A 370 19.25 34.35 8.39
CA SER A 370 19.99 35.51 7.90
C SER A 370 19.04 36.65 7.56
N ARG A 371 19.37 37.85 8.03
CA ARG A 371 18.54 39.04 7.81
C ARG A 371 18.37 39.45 6.35
N SER A 372 19.20 38.92 5.45
CA SER A 372 19.29 39.36 4.06
C SER A 372 18.11 38.93 3.18
N THR A 373 17.30 37.97 3.64
CA THR A 373 16.27 37.26 2.87
C THR A 373 14.88 37.35 3.49
N ALA A 374 14.76 37.95 4.69
CA ALA A 374 13.53 37.93 5.47
C ALA A 374 12.39 38.75 4.83
N GLU A 375 11.23 38.11 4.77
CA GLU A 375 9.97 38.70 4.38
C GLU A 375 9.52 39.80 5.35
N PRO A 376 8.80 40.84 4.88
CA PRO A 376 8.27 41.88 5.75
C PRO A 376 7.44 41.35 6.91
N ALA A 377 7.38 42.16 7.97
CA ALA A 377 6.64 41.88 9.18
C ALA A 377 5.12 41.99 8.98
N TYR A 378 4.53 40.94 8.38
CA TYR A 378 3.09 40.66 8.38
C TYR A 378 2.81 39.35 9.16
N PRO A 379 1.62 39.20 9.75
CA PRO A 379 1.26 37.98 10.48
C PRO A 379 1.21 36.74 9.58
N ILE A 380 1.62 35.60 10.15
CA ILE A 380 1.63 34.29 9.48
C ILE A 380 0.87 33.27 10.33
N VAL A 381 0.02 32.48 9.67
CA VAL A 381 -0.56 31.26 10.23
C VAL A 381 -0.02 30.06 9.45
N VAL A 382 0.45 29.03 10.16
CA VAL A 382 0.95 27.77 9.60
C VAL A 382 -0.08 26.67 9.83
N LEU A 383 -0.55 26.01 8.77
CA LEU A 383 -1.48 24.88 8.86
C LEU A 383 -0.71 23.55 8.86
N VAL A 384 -1.02 22.68 9.81
CA VAL A 384 -0.38 21.36 9.98
C VAL A 384 -1.39 20.28 10.39
N ASN A 385 -1.07 19.01 10.13
CA ASN A 385 -1.83 17.86 10.62
C ASN A 385 -0.91 16.66 10.88
N SER A 386 -1.49 15.51 11.24
CA SER A 386 -0.72 14.27 11.49
C SER A 386 0.07 13.75 10.28
N GLY A 387 -0.25 14.19 9.06
CA GLY A 387 0.52 13.91 7.85
C GLY A 387 1.69 14.88 7.62
N SER A 388 1.75 16.00 8.35
CA SER A 388 2.91 16.89 8.36
C SER A 388 4.07 16.21 9.08
N ALA A 389 5.19 16.01 8.41
CA ALA A 389 6.35 15.35 9.00
C ALA A 389 7.69 15.98 8.58
N SER A 390 8.73 15.72 9.36
CA SER A 390 10.13 15.93 8.98
C SER A 390 10.41 17.39 8.57
N ALA A 391 10.70 17.68 7.30
CA ALA A 391 10.99 19.04 6.81
C ALA A 391 9.84 20.03 7.11
N SER A 392 8.58 19.57 7.05
CA SER A 392 7.40 20.36 7.43
C SER A 392 7.44 20.76 8.90
N GLU A 393 7.86 19.83 9.77
CA GLU A 393 7.96 20.05 11.22
C GLU A 393 9.13 20.98 11.57
N ILE A 394 10.23 20.91 10.80
CA ILE A 394 11.34 21.86 10.92
C ILE A 394 10.86 23.28 10.64
N VAL A 395 10.15 23.51 9.53
CA VAL A 395 9.64 24.86 9.21
C VAL A 395 8.63 25.32 10.26
N ALA A 396 7.64 24.48 10.60
CA ALA A 396 6.63 24.83 11.60
C ALA A 396 7.26 25.15 12.96
N GLY A 397 8.19 24.31 13.45
CA GLY A 397 8.90 24.52 14.70
C GLY A 397 9.85 25.72 14.66
N ALA A 398 10.53 25.97 13.54
CA ALA A 398 11.38 27.14 13.36
C ALA A 398 10.57 28.44 13.46
N LEU A 399 9.42 28.51 12.81
CA LEU A 399 8.57 29.70 12.84
C LEU A 399 7.84 29.86 14.19
N GLN A 400 7.38 28.76 14.80
CA GLN A 400 6.70 28.79 16.09
C GLN A 400 7.64 29.23 17.21
N ASN A 401 8.80 28.58 17.35
CA ASN A 401 9.70 28.78 18.49
C ASN A 401 10.57 30.04 18.38
N ASN A 402 10.66 30.66 17.20
CA ASN A 402 11.20 32.02 17.04
C ASN A 402 10.11 33.11 17.09
N ASN A 403 8.91 32.81 17.60
CA ASN A 403 7.79 33.75 17.72
C ASN A 403 7.35 34.41 16.40
N ARG A 404 7.54 33.74 15.25
CA ARG A 404 7.28 34.31 13.92
C ARG A 404 5.89 33.99 13.38
N ALA A 405 5.31 32.84 13.74
CA ALA A 405 4.02 32.41 13.23
C ALA A 405 3.20 31.67 14.29
N VAL A 406 1.88 31.68 14.12
CA VAL A 406 0.95 30.83 14.88
C VAL A 406 0.71 29.53 14.13
N VAL A 407 0.77 28.41 14.82
CA VAL A 407 0.51 27.07 14.26
C VAL A 407 -0.95 26.65 14.54
N LEU A 408 -1.68 26.27 13.50
CA LEU A 408 -3.10 25.87 13.52
C LEU A 408 -3.28 24.48 12.88
N GLY A 409 -4.13 23.62 13.46
CA GLY A 409 -4.50 22.32 12.88
C GLY A 409 -4.43 21.17 13.89
N ASP A 410 -3.83 20.04 13.54
CA ASP A 410 -3.56 18.92 14.47
C ASP A 410 -2.06 18.72 14.71
N THR A 411 -1.70 18.05 15.80
CA THR A 411 -0.31 17.68 16.09
C THR A 411 0.30 16.86 14.95
N THR A 412 1.54 17.20 14.60
CA THR A 412 2.27 16.59 13.49
C THR A 412 2.78 15.18 13.81
N PHE A 413 3.39 14.52 12.83
CA PHE A 413 3.79 13.12 12.90
C PHE A 413 4.84 12.81 13.98
N GLY A 414 5.80 13.71 14.23
CA GLY A 414 6.82 13.56 15.27
C GLY A 414 8.15 12.99 14.82
N LYS A 415 8.53 13.11 13.54
CA LYS A 415 9.81 12.57 13.07
C LYS A 415 10.93 13.56 13.31
N GLY A 416 11.71 13.37 14.36
CA GLY A 416 12.85 14.20 14.77
C GLY A 416 14.22 13.69 14.31
N SER A 417 14.30 12.83 13.29
CA SER A 417 15.52 12.16 12.85
C SER A 417 15.98 12.59 11.44
N VAL A 418 17.29 12.54 11.20
CA VAL A 418 17.95 12.87 9.94
C VAL A 418 18.61 11.63 9.36
N GLN A 419 18.31 11.33 8.10
CA GLN A 419 18.94 10.23 7.38
C GLN A 419 20.02 10.74 6.41
N VAL A 420 20.95 9.87 6.06
CA VAL A 420 21.90 10.07 4.95
C VAL A 420 21.80 8.87 4.03
N LEU A 421 21.95 9.14 2.73
CA LEU A 421 21.96 8.12 1.69
C LEU A 421 23.40 7.82 1.30
N TYR A 422 23.78 6.55 1.42
CA TYR A 422 25.08 6.04 1.02
C TYR A 422 24.88 5.11 -0.19
N PRO A 423 25.21 5.56 -1.42
CA PRO A 423 25.15 4.71 -2.61
C PRO A 423 26.05 3.48 -2.47
N LEU A 424 25.61 2.35 -3.00
CA LEU A 424 26.28 1.07 -2.93
C LEU A 424 26.68 0.57 -4.33
N PRO A 425 27.63 -0.38 -4.45
CA PRO A 425 28.23 -0.77 -5.74
C PRO A 425 27.29 -1.45 -6.74
N ASP A 426 26.10 -1.83 -6.32
CA ASP A 426 25.05 -2.51 -7.10
C ASP A 426 23.91 -1.54 -7.50
N ASN A 427 24.13 -0.23 -7.35
CA ASN A 427 23.13 0.83 -7.52
C ASN A 427 22.01 0.84 -6.46
N SER A 428 22.11 0.04 -5.40
CA SER A 428 21.29 0.22 -4.20
C SER A 428 21.82 1.38 -3.35
N ALA A 429 21.11 1.74 -2.28
CA ALA A 429 21.62 2.71 -1.31
C ALA A 429 21.24 2.34 0.12
N LEU A 430 22.15 2.54 1.06
CA LEU A 430 21.85 2.53 2.49
C LEU A 430 21.28 3.89 2.89
N LYS A 431 20.06 3.90 3.42
CA LYS A 431 19.48 5.03 4.14
C LYS A 431 19.74 4.80 5.63
N LEU A 432 20.51 5.67 6.26
CA LEU A 432 20.93 5.50 7.67
C LEU A 432 20.63 6.75 8.48
N THR A 433 20.07 6.59 9.67
CA THR A 433 19.88 7.71 10.61
C THR A 433 21.19 8.10 11.28
N VAL A 434 21.63 9.34 11.06
CA VAL A 434 22.94 9.84 11.53
C VAL A 434 22.85 10.94 12.59
N ALA A 435 21.69 11.60 12.68
CA ALA A 435 21.46 12.67 13.65
C ALA A 435 19.99 12.74 14.05
N GLN A 436 19.73 13.30 15.24
CA GLN A 436 18.43 13.86 15.57
C GLN A 436 18.45 15.37 15.29
N TYR A 437 17.32 15.98 15.01
CA TYR A 437 17.22 17.43 14.91
C TYR A 437 16.38 18.02 16.04
N LEU A 438 16.76 19.23 16.45
CA LEU A 438 16.13 20.01 17.49
C LEU A 438 15.63 21.31 16.88
N THR A 439 14.40 21.66 17.23
CA THR A 439 13.78 22.95 16.92
C THR A 439 14.41 24.06 17.79
N PRO A 440 14.14 25.35 17.51
CA PRO A 440 14.70 26.46 18.29
C PRO A 440 14.38 26.31 19.77
N GLY A 441 15.31 26.72 20.65
CA GLY A 441 15.26 26.41 22.08
C GLY A 441 15.86 25.05 22.45
N GLY A 442 16.31 24.25 21.47
CA GLY A 442 16.89 22.93 21.72
C GLY A 442 15.84 21.86 22.06
N ILE A 443 14.64 22.02 21.52
CA ILE A 443 13.47 21.17 21.78
C ILE A 443 13.41 20.05 20.75
N SER A 444 13.35 18.81 21.20
CA SER A 444 13.10 17.66 20.33
C SER A 444 11.61 17.45 20.12
N ILE A 445 11.24 17.12 18.88
CA ILE A 445 9.88 16.74 18.50
C ILE A 445 9.75 15.22 18.28
N GLN A 446 10.85 14.47 18.45
CA GLN A 446 10.88 13.03 18.22
C GLN A 446 9.79 12.33 19.04
N SER A 447 8.95 11.55 18.36
CA SER A 447 7.79 10.82 18.91
C SER A 447 6.64 11.67 19.45
N LYS A 448 6.72 13.01 19.37
CA LYS A 448 5.69 13.93 19.87
C LYS A 448 5.07 14.79 18.78
N GLY A 449 5.87 15.28 17.85
CA GLY A 449 5.47 16.27 16.85
C GLY A 449 5.50 17.71 17.36
N ILE A 450 5.27 18.63 16.45
CA ILE A 450 4.92 20.02 16.69
C ILE A 450 3.48 20.05 17.19
N THR A 451 3.31 20.50 18.44
CA THR A 451 2.00 20.78 19.00
C THR A 451 1.50 22.14 18.47
N PRO A 452 0.31 22.20 17.83
CA PRO A 452 -0.22 23.47 17.34
C PRO A 452 -0.55 24.42 18.50
N ASP A 453 -0.48 25.72 18.25
CA ASP A 453 -0.97 26.73 19.20
C ASP A 453 -2.49 26.67 19.31
N LEU A 454 -3.14 26.43 18.16
CA LEU A 454 -4.57 26.34 17.98
C LEU A 454 -4.91 24.96 17.37
N LYS A 455 -5.47 24.06 18.16
CA LYS A 455 -5.92 22.76 17.67
C LYS A 455 -7.29 22.87 17.02
N ALA A 456 -7.42 22.47 15.76
CA ALA A 456 -8.68 22.42 15.04
C ALA A 456 -9.03 20.96 14.72
N THR A 457 -10.17 20.48 15.22
CA THR A 457 -10.62 19.09 15.02
C THR A 457 -11.93 19.10 14.22
N PRO A 458 -11.94 18.59 12.98
CA PRO A 458 -13.19 18.39 12.25
C PRO A 458 -14.05 17.34 12.93
N VAL A 459 -15.37 17.55 12.97
CA VAL A 459 -16.32 16.56 13.47
C VAL A 459 -17.41 16.29 12.44
N MET A 460 -17.81 15.03 12.33
CA MET A 460 -18.93 14.57 11.53
C MET A 460 -20.07 14.19 12.45
N VAL A 461 -21.25 14.75 12.17
CA VAL A 461 -22.50 14.38 12.83
C VAL A 461 -23.40 13.77 11.78
N ALA A 462 -23.58 12.46 11.83
CA ALA A 462 -24.45 11.69 10.94
C ALA A 462 -25.05 10.51 11.71
N LYS A 463 -26.25 10.06 11.29
CA LYS A 463 -27.04 9.05 12.03
C LYS A 463 -26.29 7.72 12.23
N ASP A 464 -25.45 7.35 11.27
CA ASP A 464 -24.73 6.07 11.16
C ASP A 464 -23.20 6.25 11.09
N ALA A 465 -22.69 7.48 11.23
CA ALA A 465 -21.27 7.80 11.07
C ALA A 465 -20.85 8.99 11.95
N MET A 466 -21.11 8.89 13.26
CA MET A 466 -20.57 9.87 14.22
C MET A 466 -19.05 9.80 14.27
N ASN A 467 -18.40 10.96 14.19
CA ASN A 467 -16.96 11.12 14.36
C ASN A 467 -16.70 12.49 15.01
N LEU A 468 -16.71 12.54 16.33
CA LEU A 468 -16.52 13.74 17.14
C LEU A 468 -15.14 13.81 17.79
N PHE A 469 -14.41 12.70 17.80
CA PHE A 469 -13.14 12.56 18.51
C PHE A 469 -12.03 12.12 17.55
N PRO A 470 -10.77 12.53 17.81
CA PRO A 470 -9.64 12.04 17.05
C PRO A 470 -9.57 10.52 17.12
N SER A 471 -9.44 9.89 15.95
CA SER A 471 -9.27 8.44 15.84
C SER A 471 -8.00 7.99 16.58
N THR A 472 -8.09 6.87 17.29
CA THR A 472 -6.90 6.21 17.87
C THR A 472 -6.06 5.47 16.84
N ASN A 473 -6.52 5.39 15.58
CA ASN A 473 -5.82 4.72 14.49
C ASN A 473 -4.83 5.62 13.73
N VAL A 474 -4.59 6.85 14.19
CA VAL A 474 -3.57 7.73 13.60
C VAL A 474 -2.18 7.30 14.08
N ILE A 475 -1.45 6.59 13.21
CA ILE A 475 -0.07 6.20 13.48
C ILE A 475 0.83 7.44 13.46
N ARG A 476 1.59 7.63 14.53
CA ARG A 476 2.64 8.66 14.67
C ARG A 476 4.00 8.02 14.87
N GLU A 477 5.07 8.82 14.85
CA GLU A 477 6.44 8.33 15.05
C GLU A 477 6.57 7.53 16.36
N GLY A 478 5.91 7.97 17.43
CA GLY A 478 5.95 7.29 18.74
C GLY A 478 5.25 5.93 18.77
N ASP A 479 4.42 5.63 17.78
CA ASP A 479 3.70 4.36 17.67
C ASP A 479 4.50 3.32 16.85
N LEU A 480 5.60 3.73 16.21
CA LEU A 480 6.45 2.84 15.43
C LEU A 480 7.38 2.03 16.34
N ASP A 481 7.61 0.78 15.95
CA ASP A 481 8.61 -0.07 16.61
C ASP A 481 10.01 0.52 16.49
N SER A 482 10.81 0.31 17.54
CA SER A 482 12.19 0.78 17.63
C SER A 482 12.36 2.29 17.42
N HIS A 483 11.30 3.12 17.50
CA HIS A 483 11.44 4.56 17.32
C HIS A 483 12.51 5.16 18.24
N LEU A 484 13.16 6.22 17.76
CA LEU A 484 14.16 6.94 18.56
C LEU A 484 13.47 7.72 19.68
N ILE A 485 14.15 7.88 20.81
CA ILE A 485 13.67 8.71 21.92
C ILE A 485 14.64 9.86 22.12
N SER A 486 14.17 10.94 22.74
CA SER A 486 15.01 12.11 22.98
C SER A 486 14.81 12.67 24.38
N GLN A 487 15.91 12.97 25.07
CA GLN A 487 15.88 13.64 26.38
C GLN A 487 15.51 15.13 26.27
N HIS A 488 15.52 15.67 25.05
CA HIS A 488 15.21 17.07 24.76
C HIS A 488 13.73 17.33 24.47
N VAL A 489 12.85 16.33 24.65
CA VAL A 489 11.39 16.52 24.52
C VAL A 489 10.87 17.34 25.69
N LEU A 490 10.06 18.37 25.41
CA LEU A 490 9.37 19.11 26.46
C LEU A 490 8.22 18.29 27.04
N ASN A 491 8.27 18.06 28.35
CA ASN A 491 7.23 17.33 29.10
C ASN A 491 6.03 18.21 29.50
N THR A 492 6.11 19.53 29.31
CA THR A 492 5.00 20.45 29.53
C THR A 492 4.17 20.56 28.25
N GLU A 493 2.88 20.22 28.33
CA GLU A 493 1.89 20.56 27.31
C GLU A 493 1.73 22.09 27.28
N PRO A 494 1.94 22.76 26.12
CA PRO A 494 1.56 24.16 25.98
C PRO A 494 0.07 24.34 26.29
N GLY A 495 -0.35 25.53 26.68
CA GLY A 495 -1.78 25.86 26.75
C GLY A 495 -2.39 25.87 25.35
N VAL A 496 -2.80 24.71 24.84
CA VAL A 496 -3.40 24.56 23.51
C VAL A 496 -4.84 25.05 23.53
N PHE A 497 -5.19 25.94 22.62
CA PHE A 497 -6.59 26.30 22.38
C PHE A 497 -7.24 25.29 21.43
N GLU A 498 -8.34 24.64 21.81
CA GLU A 498 -9.00 23.63 20.98
C GLU A 498 -10.34 24.15 20.42
N ILE A 499 -10.55 23.97 19.12
CA ILE A 499 -11.83 24.19 18.44
C ILE A 499 -12.27 22.91 17.73
N ARG A 500 -13.51 22.50 17.97
CA ARG A 500 -14.18 21.44 17.20
C ARG A 500 -15.21 22.08 16.29
N TYR A 501 -15.21 21.71 15.02
CA TYR A 501 -16.08 22.30 14.02
C TYR A 501 -16.76 21.23 13.17
N VAL A 502 -18.04 21.44 12.86
CA VAL A 502 -18.80 20.49 12.03
C VAL A 502 -18.32 20.62 10.59
N ASP A 503 -17.81 19.52 10.02
CA ASP A 503 -17.50 19.44 8.59
C ASP A 503 -18.80 19.20 7.82
N ALA A 504 -19.49 20.30 7.50
CA ALA A 504 -20.78 20.25 6.83
C ALA A 504 -20.72 19.59 5.45
N ASP A 505 -19.60 19.72 4.73
CA ASP A 505 -19.42 19.09 3.42
C ASP A 505 -19.24 17.57 3.57
N ALA A 506 -18.47 17.13 4.57
CA ALA A 506 -18.32 15.71 4.87
C ALA A 506 -19.63 15.09 5.36
N SER A 507 -20.36 15.76 6.26
CA SER A 507 -21.70 15.34 6.71
C SER A 507 -22.70 15.27 5.54
N ALA A 508 -22.77 16.30 4.70
CA ALA A 508 -23.71 16.32 3.57
C ALA A 508 -23.38 15.27 2.49
N ARG A 509 -22.09 15.06 2.18
CA ARG A 509 -21.65 13.97 1.28
C ARG A 509 -22.04 12.61 1.82
N ARG A 510 -21.89 12.38 3.14
CA ARG A 510 -22.28 11.12 3.76
C ARG A 510 -23.80 10.91 3.72
N ASP A 511 -24.58 11.94 4.03
CA ASP A 511 -26.04 11.89 3.94
C ASP A 511 -26.51 11.63 2.50
N ALA A 512 -25.91 12.30 1.51
CA ALA A 512 -26.19 12.08 0.10
C ALA A 512 -25.84 10.65 -0.34
N MET A 513 -24.69 10.12 0.11
CA MET A 513 -24.26 8.75 -0.20
C MET A 513 -25.18 7.71 0.44
N ALA A 514 -25.64 7.93 1.67
CA ALA A 514 -26.63 7.08 2.32
C ALA A 514 -27.98 7.09 1.58
N SER A 515 -28.35 8.20 0.95
CA SER A 515 -29.56 8.28 0.10
C SER A 515 -29.37 7.69 -1.31
N ALA A 516 -28.15 7.72 -1.87
CA ALA A 516 -27.85 7.20 -3.19
C ALA A 516 -27.68 5.67 -3.21
N GLU A 517 -27.30 5.04 -2.08
CA GLU A 517 -27.30 3.58 -1.93
C GLU A 517 -28.72 2.96 -2.08
N GLU A 518 -29.79 3.76 -2.11
CA GLU A 518 -31.17 3.34 -2.42
C GLU A 518 -31.57 3.49 -3.91
N SER A 519 -30.72 4.07 -4.76
CA SER A 519 -30.99 4.28 -6.19
C SER A 519 -29.86 3.71 -7.07
N GLU A 520 -30.12 2.62 -7.79
CA GLU A 520 -29.23 2.08 -8.83
C GLU A 520 -29.22 2.98 -10.08
N GLU A 521 -28.63 4.19 -10.01
CA GLU A 521 -28.26 4.94 -11.21
C GLU A 521 -26.84 5.52 -11.10
N THR A 522 -26.03 5.21 -12.11
CA THR A 522 -24.65 5.63 -12.27
C THR A 522 -24.60 7.06 -12.79
N GLU A 523 -24.44 8.04 -11.90
CA GLU A 523 -24.01 9.37 -12.33
C GLU A 523 -22.52 9.34 -12.66
N GLU A 524 -22.15 9.73 -13.88
CA GLU A 524 -20.77 10.07 -14.25
C GLU A 524 -20.34 11.24 -13.34
N GLU A 525 -19.70 10.95 -12.21
CA GLU A 525 -19.12 11.98 -11.33
C GLU A 525 -18.20 12.87 -12.16
N GLU A 526 -18.56 14.15 -12.29
CA GLU A 526 -17.67 15.16 -12.86
C GLU A 526 -16.37 15.13 -12.08
N TYR A 527 -15.24 14.96 -12.77
CA TYR A 527 -13.95 14.83 -12.11
C TYR A 527 -13.58 16.14 -11.41
N GLU A 528 -13.80 16.17 -10.10
CA GLU A 528 -13.20 17.16 -9.24
C GLU A 528 -11.71 16.83 -9.08
N ASP A 529 -10.85 17.75 -9.51
CA ASP A 529 -9.42 17.69 -9.20
C ASP A 529 -9.26 17.74 -7.66
N PRO A 530 -8.75 16.66 -7.02
CA PRO A 530 -8.57 16.61 -5.58
C PRO A 530 -7.52 17.61 -5.10
N ASP A 531 -6.64 18.08 -5.99
CA ASP A 531 -5.64 19.12 -5.71
C ASP A 531 -6.18 20.53 -5.93
N ALA A 532 -7.40 20.68 -6.45
CA ALA A 532 -8.00 22.00 -6.62
C ALA A 532 -8.12 22.71 -5.27
N PHE A 533 -7.68 23.97 -5.23
CA PHE A 533 -7.77 24.81 -4.05
C PHE A 533 -9.24 24.96 -3.59
N ARG A 534 -9.47 24.71 -2.30
CA ARG A 534 -10.76 24.91 -1.63
C ARG A 534 -10.54 25.64 -0.32
N GLU A 535 -11.32 26.68 -0.07
CA GLU A 535 -11.31 27.35 1.23
C GLU A 535 -12.07 26.51 2.26
N ASP A 536 -11.36 25.62 2.95
CA ASP A 536 -11.89 24.84 4.06
C ASP A 536 -12.04 25.67 5.36
N PHE A 537 -12.47 25.02 6.45
CA PHE A 537 -12.65 25.68 7.74
C PHE A 537 -11.34 26.26 8.29
N GLU A 538 -10.24 25.52 8.23
CA GLU A 538 -8.96 25.93 8.81
C GLU A 538 -8.39 27.13 8.05
N ILE A 539 -8.52 27.16 6.72
CA ILE A 539 -8.16 28.31 5.89
C ILE A 539 -9.02 29.52 6.22
N ARG A 540 -10.35 29.35 6.39
CA ARG A 540 -11.25 30.46 6.77
C ARG A 540 -10.98 30.98 8.17
N LEU A 541 -10.71 30.10 9.13
CA LEU A 541 -10.33 30.46 10.49
C LEU A 541 -8.99 31.23 10.47
N ALA A 542 -7.98 30.72 9.76
CA ALA A 542 -6.71 31.41 9.59
C ALA A 542 -6.90 32.82 8.99
N GLN A 543 -7.74 32.98 7.96
CA GLN A 543 -8.07 34.29 7.41
C GLN A 543 -8.69 35.24 8.47
N GLN A 544 -9.64 34.77 9.27
CA GLN A 544 -10.26 35.56 10.34
C GLN A 544 -9.24 36.00 11.39
N LEU A 545 -8.36 35.10 11.81
CA LEU A 545 -7.31 35.40 12.78
C LEU A 545 -6.32 36.43 12.24
N LEU A 546 -5.87 36.28 10.98
CA LEU A 546 -5.00 37.25 10.33
C LEU A 546 -5.63 38.64 10.26
N ILE A 547 -6.92 38.74 9.91
CA ILE A 547 -7.66 40.02 9.88
C ILE A 547 -7.76 40.63 11.27
N SER A 548 -8.04 39.82 12.30
CA SER A 548 -8.19 40.26 13.69
C SER A 548 -6.86 40.75 14.28
N ALA A 549 -5.75 40.07 13.95
CA ALA A 549 -4.40 40.44 14.38
C ALA A 549 -3.89 41.76 13.78
N LYS A 550 -4.41 42.17 12.61
CA LYS A 550 -3.95 43.34 11.84
C LYS A 550 -2.45 43.24 11.54
N ASP A 551 -1.65 44.20 11.99
CA ASP A 551 -0.19 44.22 11.80
C ASP A 551 0.57 43.51 12.93
N THR A 552 -0.14 42.89 13.90
CA THR A 552 0.49 42.15 15.01
C THR A 552 0.98 40.81 14.51
N TRP A 553 2.29 40.67 14.31
CA TRP A 553 2.88 39.49 13.67
C TRP A 553 3.65 38.59 14.65
N GLU A 554 4.13 39.12 15.78
CA GLU A 554 4.82 38.34 16.81
C GLU A 554 3.84 37.35 17.46
N ARG A 555 4.20 36.06 17.51
CA ARG A 555 3.31 34.95 17.90
C ARG A 555 2.54 35.19 19.21
N GLU A 556 3.22 35.57 20.29
CA GLU A 556 2.57 35.77 21.60
C GLU A 556 1.58 36.95 21.57
N ALA A 557 1.98 38.06 20.95
CA ALA A 557 1.12 39.23 20.78
C ALA A 557 -0.06 38.95 19.83
N PHE A 558 0.17 38.17 18.76
CA PHE A 558 -0.86 37.69 17.85
C PHE A 558 -1.90 36.89 18.63
N LEU A 559 -1.49 35.86 19.39
CA LEU A 559 -2.39 35.01 20.16
C LEU A 559 -3.23 35.81 21.17
N ALA A 560 -2.61 36.80 21.84
CA ALA A 560 -3.31 37.71 22.73
C ALA A 560 -4.34 38.58 21.99
N ALA A 561 -3.99 39.10 20.81
CA ALA A 561 -4.85 39.96 20.00
C ALA A 561 -6.07 39.22 19.44
N VAL A 562 -5.89 37.97 19.01
CA VAL A 562 -6.98 37.18 18.38
C VAL A 562 -7.84 36.43 19.38
N LYS A 563 -7.48 36.41 20.67
CA LYS A 563 -8.22 35.67 21.71
C LYS A 563 -9.74 35.94 21.71
N PRO A 564 -10.24 37.19 21.58
CA PRO A 564 -11.69 37.43 21.53
C PRO A 564 -12.37 36.78 20.32
N GLU A 565 -11.72 36.80 19.14
CA GLU A 565 -12.23 36.17 17.92
C GLU A 565 -12.23 34.64 18.05
N LEU A 566 -11.19 34.09 18.67
CA LEU A 566 -11.10 32.66 18.99
C LEU A 566 -12.20 32.21 19.95
N ASP A 567 -12.37 32.92 21.08
CA ASP A 567 -13.42 32.62 22.06
C ASP A 567 -14.81 32.66 21.39
N GLN A 568 -15.05 33.64 20.51
CA GLN A 568 -16.29 33.74 19.74
C GLN A 568 -16.46 32.57 18.76
N SER A 569 -15.39 32.17 18.06
CA SER A 569 -15.40 31.05 17.12
C SER A 569 -15.68 29.73 17.84
N VAL A 570 -15.03 29.45 18.97
CA VAL A 570 -15.32 28.26 19.77
C VAL A 570 -16.75 28.26 20.28
N ALA A 571 -17.25 29.39 20.80
CA ALA A 571 -18.63 29.47 21.27
C ALA A 571 -19.64 29.24 20.13
N LYS A 572 -19.33 29.72 18.91
CA LYS A 572 -20.16 29.52 17.72
C LYS A 572 -20.15 28.05 17.28
N GLU A 573 -18.98 27.45 17.12
CA GLU A 573 -18.86 26.07 16.63
C GLU A 573 -19.35 25.05 17.68
N THR A 574 -19.17 25.33 18.98
CA THR A 574 -19.80 24.54 20.06
C THR A 574 -21.33 24.57 19.96
N LYS A 575 -21.93 25.74 19.77
CA LYS A 575 -23.39 25.87 19.56
C LYS A 575 -23.85 25.18 18.27
N ALA A 576 -23.03 25.21 17.22
CA ALA A 576 -23.33 24.50 15.98
C ALA A 576 -23.34 22.98 16.21
N LEU A 577 -22.32 22.44 16.88
CA LEU A 577 -22.25 21.03 17.25
C LEU A 577 -23.43 20.61 18.15
N GLU A 578 -23.72 21.38 19.20
CA GLU A 578 -24.88 21.14 20.07
C GLU A 578 -26.20 21.13 19.29
N LYS A 579 -26.37 22.07 18.35
CA LYS A 579 -27.55 22.14 17.49
C LYS A 579 -27.67 20.92 16.58
N GLU A 580 -26.57 20.45 15.99
CA GLU A 580 -26.55 19.26 15.15
C GLU A 580 -26.84 17.98 15.95
N LEU A 581 -26.18 17.79 17.10
CA LEU A 581 -26.41 16.64 17.98
C LEU A 581 -27.85 16.62 18.54
N LYS A 582 -28.43 17.77 18.81
CA LYS A 582 -29.83 17.88 19.26
C LYS A 582 -30.83 17.36 18.24
N LYS A 583 -30.53 17.38 16.93
CA LYS A 583 -31.37 16.75 15.88
C LYS A 583 -31.53 15.25 16.10
N TYR A 584 -30.57 14.62 16.78
CA TYR A 584 -30.56 13.21 17.13
C TYR A 584 -30.96 12.94 18.60
N GLY A 585 -31.51 13.94 19.30
CA GLY A 585 -31.96 13.79 20.70
C GLY A 585 -30.84 13.76 21.74
N ILE A 586 -29.63 14.16 21.36
CA ILE A 586 -28.44 14.17 22.19
C ILE A 586 -28.29 15.57 22.82
N ASP A 587 -28.26 15.61 24.15
CA ASP A 587 -27.94 16.83 24.89
C ASP A 587 -26.44 16.85 25.18
N TRP A 588 -25.70 17.69 24.46
CA TRP A 588 -24.23 17.74 24.51
C TRP A 588 -23.67 18.90 25.36
N GLN A 589 -24.51 19.55 26.17
CA GLN A 589 -24.08 20.66 27.01
C GLN A 589 -23.01 20.23 28.02
N ALA A 590 -22.06 21.14 28.29
CA ALA A 590 -21.11 20.97 29.37
C ALA A 590 -21.80 21.07 30.74
N GLY A 591 -21.31 20.29 31.70
CA GLY A 591 -21.79 20.32 33.08
C GLY A 591 -20.80 19.69 34.05
N THR A 592 -21.09 19.76 35.35
CA THR A 592 -20.24 19.17 36.39
C THR A 592 -20.53 17.68 36.52
N ASN A 593 -19.53 16.84 36.22
CA ASN A 593 -19.63 15.40 36.37
C ASN A 593 -19.22 14.94 37.78
N PRO A 594 -19.86 13.90 38.33
CA PRO A 594 -19.40 13.27 39.57
C PRO A 594 -18.03 12.64 39.35
N ALA A 595 -17.13 12.72 40.34
CA ALA A 595 -15.78 12.15 40.23
C ALA A 595 -15.78 10.62 40.00
N LYS A 596 -16.81 9.92 40.49
CA LYS A 596 -17.00 8.47 40.30
C LYS A 596 -18.46 8.19 39.99
N PRO A 597 -18.92 8.36 38.73
CA PRO A 597 -20.29 8.03 38.37
C PRO A 597 -20.54 6.53 38.54
N ASN A 598 -21.72 6.18 39.03
CA ASN A 598 -22.22 4.81 39.02
C ASN A 598 -23.10 4.64 37.76
N LEU A 599 -22.57 3.91 36.78
CA LEU A 599 -23.24 3.63 35.51
C LEU A 599 -23.44 2.13 35.36
N LYS A 600 -24.61 1.73 34.90
CA LYS A 600 -24.87 0.35 34.46
C LYS A 600 -24.91 0.33 32.95
N THR A 601 -24.08 -0.49 32.32
CA THR A 601 -24.00 -0.60 30.85
C THR A 601 -24.52 -1.95 30.36
N ARG A 602 -25.06 -1.97 29.15
CA ARG A 602 -25.42 -3.19 28.43
C ARG A 602 -25.10 -2.98 26.94
N VAL A 603 -24.46 -3.96 26.33
CA VAL A 603 -24.17 -3.97 24.89
C VAL A 603 -24.70 -5.26 24.28
N SER A 604 -25.29 -5.18 23.10
CA SER A 604 -25.92 -6.32 22.43
C SER A 604 -26.01 -6.11 20.93
N PHE A 605 -26.16 -7.19 20.17
CA PHE A 605 -26.59 -7.12 18.78
C PHE A 605 -28.11 -7.20 18.70
N VAL A 606 -28.72 -6.44 17.80
CA VAL A 606 -30.17 -6.38 17.61
C VAL A 606 -30.52 -6.56 16.13
N GLN A 607 -31.53 -7.37 15.85
CA GLN A 607 -32.08 -7.60 14.51
C GLN A 607 -33.59 -7.79 14.64
N ASP A 608 -34.38 -7.14 13.78
CA ASP A 608 -35.85 -7.18 13.80
C ASP A 608 -36.44 -6.94 15.21
N ASP A 609 -35.92 -5.93 15.91
CA ASP A 609 -36.26 -5.53 17.28
C ASP A 609 -36.01 -6.58 18.38
N ALA A 610 -35.32 -7.68 18.08
CA ALA A 610 -34.92 -8.71 19.04
C ALA A 610 -33.39 -8.78 19.22
N GLU A 611 -32.96 -9.22 20.40
CA GLU A 611 -31.53 -9.47 20.66
C GLU A 611 -31.04 -10.65 19.80
N LYS A 612 -29.99 -10.41 19.01
CA LYS A 612 -29.34 -11.40 18.18
C LYS A 612 -28.23 -12.08 18.96
N THR A 613 -28.38 -13.39 19.18
CA THR A 613 -27.40 -14.23 19.88
C THR A 613 -26.70 -15.24 18.96
N GLY A 614 -27.20 -15.39 17.73
CA GLY A 614 -26.58 -16.22 16.70
C GLY A 614 -25.44 -15.52 15.95
N PRO A 615 -24.72 -16.26 15.09
CA PRO A 615 -23.66 -15.67 14.26
C PRO A 615 -24.21 -14.57 13.34
N ILE A 616 -23.35 -13.60 13.05
CA ILE A 616 -23.57 -12.54 12.08
C ILE A 616 -23.05 -13.02 10.73
N ARG A 617 -23.90 -13.08 9.72
CA ARG A 617 -23.57 -13.58 8.39
C ARG A 617 -22.99 -12.48 7.50
N ALA A 618 -22.14 -12.86 6.56
CA ALA A 618 -21.68 -11.97 5.51
C ALA A 618 -22.85 -11.32 4.73
N GLY A 619 -22.76 -10.02 4.48
CA GLY A 619 -23.85 -9.24 3.84
C GLY A 619 -25.04 -8.88 4.74
N GLU A 620 -25.11 -9.43 5.95
CA GLU A 620 -26.22 -9.19 6.87
C GLU A 620 -26.20 -7.75 7.43
N GLU A 621 -27.40 -7.20 7.62
CA GLU A 621 -27.61 -5.92 8.31
C GLU A 621 -28.15 -6.18 9.73
N PHE A 622 -27.59 -5.47 10.70
CA PHE A 622 -27.95 -5.57 12.11
C PHE A 622 -27.58 -4.27 12.85
N VAL A 623 -27.94 -4.19 14.13
CA VAL A 623 -27.63 -3.05 15.00
C VAL A 623 -26.71 -3.49 16.12
N ILE A 624 -25.67 -2.70 16.39
CA ILE A 624 -24.94 -2.73 17.65
C ILE A 624 -25.64 -1.74 18.59
N ARG A 625 -26.26 -2.26 19.65
CA ARG A 625 -26.97 -1.46 20.64
C ARG A 625 -26.14 -1.34 21.91
N ALA A 626 -25.90 -0.11 22.35
CA ALA A 626 -25.31 0.19 23.65
C ALA A 626 -26.32 0.97 24.52
N GLU A 627 -26.48 0.55 25.76
CA GLU A 627 -27.40 1.13 26.74
C GLU A 627 -26.61 1.53 27.98
N VAL A 628 -26.90 2.73 28.51
CA VAL A 628 -26.33 3.20 29.76
C VAL A 628 -27.40 3.75 30.67
N THR A 629 -27.48 3.21 31.88
CA THR A 629 -28.31 3.72 32.96
C THR A 629 -27.44 4.44 33.98
N ASN A 630 -27.74 5.71 34.26
CA ASN A 630 -27.09 6.43 35.35
C ASN A 630 -27.76 6.10 36.69
N THR A 631 -27.08 5.35 37.54
CA THR A 631 -27.55 4.98 38.90
C THR A 631 -26.95 5.88 39.98
N SER A 632 -26.20 6.91 39.57
CA SER A 632 -25.72 7.98 40.46
C SER A 632 -26.88 8.87 40.92
N ASN A 633 -26.64 9.68 41.94
CA ASN A 633 -27.56 10.71 42.40
C ASN A 633 -27.37 12.07 41.68
N GLN A 634 -26.44 12.16 40.72
CA GLN A 634 -26.13 13.36 39.94
C GLN A 634 -26.11 13.03 38.45
N PRO A 635 -26.47 13.99 37.58
CA PRO A 635 -26.37 13.82 36.13
C PRO A 635 -24.91 13.61 35.69
N VAL A 636 -24.74 12.89 34.59
CA VAL A 636 -23.46 12.76 33.88
C VAL A 636 -23.62 13.41 32.51
N TYR A 637 -22.72 14.31 32.16
CA TYR A 637 -22.70 15.11 30.93
C TYR A 637 -21.63 14.61 29.98
N GLN A 638 -21.88 14.79 28.68
CA GLN A 638 -20.97 14.42 27.58
C GLN A 638 -20.46 12.96 27.66
N LEU A 639 -21.33 12.07 28.14
CA LEU A 639 -21.05 10.65 28.22
C LEU A 639 -20.98 10.05 26.82
N LYS A 640 -19.95 9.23 26.58
CA LYS A 640 -19.73 8.52 25.33
C LYS A 640 -19.13 7.13 25.54
N ALA A 641 -19.16 6.31 24.50
CA ALA A 641 -18.29 5.14 24.37
C ALA A 641 -17.67 5.09 22.98
N ILE A 642 -16.44 4.60 22.88
CA ILE A 642 -15.76 4.31 21.62
C ILE A 642 -15.38 2.84 21.62
N THR A 643 -15.61 2.14 20.52
CA THR A 643 -15.26 0.72 20.40
C THR A 643 -13.80 0.53 20.02
N ILE A 644 -13.21 -0.56 20.52
CA ILE A 644 -11.90 -1.07 20.11
C ILE A 644 -12.09 -2.49 19.57
N SER A 645 -11.60 -2.74 18.35
CA SER A 645 -11.66 -4.05 17.70
C SER A 645 -10.54 -4.26 16.67
N ASP A 646 -10.11 -5.50 16.52
CA ASP A 646 -9.19 -5.92 15.45
C ASP A 646 -9.83 -5.90 14.04
N TYR A 647 -11.14 -5.67 13.95
CA TYR A 647 -11.86 -5.61 12.69
C TYR A 647 -12.44 -4.21 12.47
N ALA A 648 -12.00 -3.55 11.40
CA ALA A 648 -12.33 -2.15 11.09
C ALA A 648 -13.84 -1.83 10.99
N THR A 649 -14.67 -2.84 10.68
CA THR A 649 -16.14 -2.67 10.70
C THR A 649 -16.67 -2.38 12.10
N PHE A 650 -15.97 -2.81 13.15
CA PHE A 650 -16.35 -2.62 14.56
C PHE A 650 -15.45 -1.67 15.32
N ASP A 651 -14.25 -1.39 14.82
CA ASP A 651 -13.29 -0.50 15.47
C ASP A 651 -13.70 0.97 15.35
N ASP A 652 -13.34 1.78 16.35
CA ASP A 652 -13.48 3.24 16.35
C ASP A 652 -14.92 3.74 16.08
N LYS A 653 -15.92 3.02 16.62
CA LYS A 653 -17.34 3.39 16.52
C LYS A 653 -17.75 4.20 17.74
N GLU A 654 -18.27 5.40 17.50
CA GLU A 654 -18.66 6.33 18.54
C GLU A 654 -20.15 6.21 18.92
N PHE A 655 -20.40 6.04 20.22
CA PHE A 655 -21.72 5.99 20.84
C PHE A 655 -21.87 7.21 21.75
N ILE A 656 -22.67 8.21 21.35
CA ILE A 656 -22.69 9.55 21.95
C ILE A 656 -23.93 9.76 22.83
N PHE A 657 -23.89 9.36 24.11
CA PHE A 657 -25.07 9.44 24.99
C PHE A 657 -25.43 10.86 25.45
N GLY A 658 -24.44 11.77 25.51
CA GLY A 658 -24.63 13.14 25.98
C GLY A 658 -24.97 13.19 27.47
N LYS A 659 -25.97 13.99 27.85
CA LYS A 659 -26.46 14.09 29.22
C LYS A 659 -27.36 12.92 29.61
N VAL A 660 -27.03 12.28 30.73
CA VAL A 660 -27.80 11.20 31.36
C VAL A 660 -28.17 11.59 32.80
N ASP A 661 -29.44 11.88 33.02
CA ASP A 661 -29.97 12.26 34.34
C ASP A 661 -30.04 11.06 35.32
N PRO A 662 -30.06 11.29 36.65
CA PRO A 662 -30.22 10.21 37.64
C PRO A 662 -31.42 9.31 37.36
N GLY A 663 -31.21 8.00 37.30
CA GLY A 663 -32.22 7.00 36.97
C GLY A 663 -32.57 6.89 35.50
N GLN A 664 -32.06 7.79 34.63
CA GLN A 664 -32.31 7.74 33.19
C GLN A 664 -31.48 6.63 32.54
N THR A 665 -32.09 5.95 31.56
CA THR A 665 -31.38 5.07 30.62
C THR A 665 -31.35 5.75 29.26
N ARG A 666 -30.18 5.79 28.63
CA ARG A 666 -30.00 6.19 27.22
C ARG A 666 -29.58 4.97 26.42
N THR A 667 -30.11 4.87 25.21
CA THR A 667 -29.82 3.81 24.25
C THR A 667 -29.27 4.45 22.99
N TRP A 668 -28.23 3.83 22.42
CA TRP A 668 -27.65 4.21 21.15
C TRP A 668 -27.55 2.99 20.24
N ASP A 669 -28.07 3.13 19.03
CA ASP A 669 -28.11 2.08 18.02
C ASP A 669 -27.21 2.48 16.86
N PHE A 670 -26.21 1.65 16.59
CA PHE A 670 -25.32 1.81 15.45
C PHE A 670 -25.63 0.73 14.42
N LYS A 671 -26.11 1.12 13.23
CA LYS A 671 -26.42 0.19 12.14
C LYS A 671 -25.13 -0.29 11.47
N VAL A 672 -25.04 -1.59 11.22
CA VAL A 672 -23.90 -2.20 10.56
C VAL A 672 -24.39 -3.09 9.43
N LYS A 673 -23.77 -2.95 8.25
CA LYS A 673 -23.88 -3.88 7.12
C LYS A 673 -22.58 -4.64 6.99
N MET A 674 -22.62 -5.95 7.21
CA MET A 674 -21.43 -6.77 7.07
C MET A 674 -20.95 -6.82 5.62
N PRO A 675 -19.64 -6.65 5.36
CA PRO A 675 -19.08 -6.95 4.05
C PRO A 675 -19.40 -8.38 3.60
N ARG A 676 -19.65 -8.59 2.30
CA ARG A 676 -19.94 -9.92 1.72
C ARG A 676 -18.73 -10.84 1.68
N ASP A 677 -17.54 -10.27 1.76
CA ASP A 677 -16.22 -10.91 1.79
C ASP A 677 -15.66 -11.09 3.21
N VAL A 678 -16.45 -10.82 4.26
CA VAL A 678 -15.99 -11.03 5.64
C VAL A 678 -15.57 -12.50 5.83
N PRO A 679 -14.37 -12.78 6.35
CA PRO A 679 -13.96 -14.14 6.63
C PRO A 679 -14.68 -14.68 7.87
N GLN A 680 -14.75 -16.00 8.01
CA GLN A 680 -15.21 -16.61 9.25
C GLN A 680 -14.21 -16.31 10.38
N ARG A 681 -14.69 -15.68 11.46
CA ARG A 681 -13.87 -15.23 12.59
C ARG A 681 -14.70 -14.96 13.83
N HIS A 682 -14.04 -14.76 14.96
CA HIS A 682 -14.68 -14.39 16.22
C HIS A 682 -13.93 -13.22 16.84
N ASP A 683 -14.58 -12.06 16.86
CA ASP A 683 -14.00 -10.81 17.35
C ASP A 683 -14.52 -10.48 18.75
N MET A 684 -13.66 -9.86 19.57
CA MET A 684 -14.08 -9.21 20.80
C MET A 684 -14.15 -7.71 20.54
N ILE A 685 -15.32 -7.09 20.77
CA ILE A 685 -15.51 -5.66 20.60
C ILE A 685 -15.58 -5.04 21.99
N ALA A 686 -14.53 -4.31 22.39
CA ALA A 686 -14.48 -3.63 23.68
C ALA A 686 -15.12 -2.24 23.56
N PHE A 687 -15.88 -1.81 24.58
CA PHE A 687 -16.48 -0.48 24.64
C PHE A 687 -15.80 0.33 25.75
N HIS A 688 -15.14 1.42 25.36
CA HIS A 688 -14.45 2.31 26.28
C HIS A 688 -15.32 3.53 26.59
N PHE A 689 -15.96 3.51 27.76
CA PHE A 689 -16.80 4.61 28.23
C PHE A 689 -15.95 5.75 28.81
N SER A 690 -16.31 6.98 28.47
CA SER A 690 -15.67 8.20 29.01
C SER A 690 -16.64 9.38 29.05
N ASP A 691 -16.30 10.41 29.81
CA ASP A 691 -16.90 11.74 29.70
C ASP A 691 -15.86 12.75 29.17
N ASN A 692 -16.06 14.05 29.40
CA ASN A 692 -15.11 15.10 29.01
C ASN A 692 -13.97 15.33 30.02
N THR A 693 -14.02 14.69 31.19
CA THR A 693 -13.03 14.82 32.27
C THR A 693 -12.19 13.55 32.48
N GLN A 694 -12.75 12.37 32.19
CA GLN A 694 -12.10 11.09 32.49
C GLN A 694 -12.59 9.91 31.64
N THR A 695 -11.74 8.88 31.54
CA THR A 695 -12.09 7.54 31.04
C THR A 695 -12.43 6.61 32.19
N PHE A 696 -13.50 5.82 32.06
CA PHE A 696 -13.98 4.95 33.13
C PHE A 696 -13.41 3.53 32.99
N ALA A 697 -12.22 3.28 33.56
CA ALA A 697 -11.56 1.97 33.48
C ALA A 697 -12.42 0.79 33.99
N ASN A 698 -13.29 1.02 34.99
CA ASN A 698 -14.14 -0.02 35.59
C ASN A 698 -15.43 -0.30 34.81
N LEU A 699 -15.69 0.40 33.70
CA LEU A 699 -16.88 0.24 32.86
C LEU A 699 -16.59 -0.43 31.52
N GLN A 700 -15.45 -1.11 31.40
CA GLN A 700 -15.14 -1.90 30.21
C GLN A 700 -16.10 -3.08 30.09
N THR A 701 -17.00 -2.98 29.11
CA THR A 701 -17.86 -4.07 28.66
C THR A 701 -17.40 -4.48 27.26
N HIS A 702 -17.66 -5.73 26.91
CA HIS A 702 -17.35 -6.27 25.59
C HIS A 702 -18.54 -7.08 25.08
N VAL A 703 -18.63 -7.17 23.76
CA VAL A 703 -19.50 -8.14 23.09
C VAL A 703 -18.67 -8.98 22.14
N ASP A 704 -18.95 -10.26 22.14
CA ASP A 704 -18.31 -11.27 21.32
C ASP A 704 -19.08 -11.39 20.00
N ALA A 705 -18.42 -11.09 18.87
CA ALA A 705 -19.00 -11.11 17.52
C ALA A 705 -18.54 -12.36 16.76
N LYS A 706 -19.40 -13.37 16.67
CA LYS A 706 -19.16 -14.53 15.81
C LYS A 706 -19.59 -14.20 14.38
N LEU A 707 -18.64 -14.17 13.45
CA LEU A 707 -18.88 -13.86 12.04
C LEU A 707 -18.82 -15.14 11.20
N ASP A 708 -19.89 -15.39 10.45
CA ASP A 708 -19.98 -16.48 9.48
C ASP A 708 -19.76 -15.89 8.07
N GLY A 709 -18.58 -16.17 7.51
CA GLY A 709 -18.22 -15.76 6.16
C GLY A 709 -18.96 -16.56 5.09
N ASN A 710 -19.04 -16.00 3.87
CA ASN A 710 -19.59 -16.74 2.73
C ASN A 710 -18.58 -17.77 2.20
N PRO A 711 -19.04 -18.93 1.71
CA PRO A 711 -18.24 -19.77 0.85
C PRO A 711 -17.80 -18.97 -0.38
N GLN A 712 -16.60 -19.24 -0.90
CA GLN A 712 -15.97 -18.40 -1.91
C GLN A 712 -15.81 -19.15 -3.24
N PRO A 713 -15.85 -18.43 -4.38
CA PRO A 713 -15.53 -19.03 -5.68
C PRO A 713 -14.04 -19.38 -5.74
N LEU A 714 -13.69 -20.27 -6.66
CA LEU A 714 -12.31 -20.57 -7.01
C LEU A 714 -12.29 -20.80 -8.51
N PHE A 715 -11.32 -20.23 -9.19
CA PHE A 715 -11.27 -20.30 -10.64
C PHE A 715 -10.15 -21.22 -11.10
N ALA A 716 -10.48 -22.10 -12.03
CA ALA A 716 -9.55 -22.74 -12.91
C ALA A 716 -9.76 -22.16 -14.30
N PHE A 717 -8.73 -22.17 -15.14
CA PHE A 717 -8.93 -21.78 -16.52
C PHE A 717 -8.07 -22.59 -17.48
N SER A 718 -8.46 -22.56 -18.74
CA SER A 718 -7.63 -23.07 -19.83
C SER A 718 -7.66 -22.08 -20.96
N TYR A 719 -6.64 -22.12 -21.82
CA TYR A 719 -6.58 -21.24 -22.96
C TYR A 719 -6.20 -21.97 -24.25
N GLU A 720 -6.51 -21.35 -25.38
CA GLU A 720 -6.07 -21.74 -26.71
C GLU A 720 -5.63 -20.47 -27.45
N ILE A 721 -4.52 -20.55 -28.18
CA ILE A 721 -4.12 -19.49 -29.09
C ILE A 721 -4.52 -19.92 -30.50
N VAL A 722 -5.32 -19.08 -31.14
CA VAL A 722 -5.71 -19.24 -32.54
C VAL A 722 -5.03 -18.15 -33.34
N ASP A 723 -3.95 -18.52 -34.01
CA ASP A 723 -3.18 -17.64 -34.90
C ASP A 723 -3.75 -17.65 -36.34
N THR A 724 -3.46 -16.61 -37.12
CA THR A 724 -3.97 -16.50 -38.50
C THR A 724 -3.41 -17.54 -39.47
N SER A 725 -2.18 -18.01 -39.28
CA SER A 725 -1.54 -19.03 -40.12
C SER A 725 -2.12 -20.42 -39.86
N GLY A 726 -2.70 -20.61 -38.68
CA GLY A 726 -3.28 -21.84 -38.16
C GLY A 726 -2.23 -22.88 -37.76
N ASP A 727 -0.95 -22.51 -37.59
CA ASP A 727 0.15 -23.43 -37.25
C ASP A 727 0.40 -23.58 -35.74
N GLY A 728 -0.33 -22.82 -34.92
CA GLY A 728 -0.23 -22.84 -33.47
C GLY A 728 1.07 -22.22 -32.94
N GLN A 729 1.83 -21.50 -33.75
CA GLN A 729 2.99 -20.70 -33.36
C GLN A 729 2.74 -19.24 -33.71
N LEU A 730 3.45 -18.33 -33.04
CA LEU A 730 3.30 -16.90 -33.28
C LEU A 730 4.44 -16.38 -34.15
N SER A 731 4.12 -15.69 -35.24
CA SER A 731 5.10 -15.11 -36.16
C SER A 731 4.97 -13.60 -36.34
N LEU A 732 5.97 -12.96 -36.97
CA LEU A 732 5.97 -11.51 -37.14
C LEU A 732 4.75 -11.02 -37.94
N ASN A 733 4.08 -9.98 -37.45
CA ASN A 733 2.86 -9.37 -38.04
C ASN A 733 1.60 -10.24 -38.00
N GLU A 734 1.66 -11.38 -37.31
CA GLU A 734 0.53 -12.27 -37.13
C GLU A 734 -0.51 -11.70 -36.15
N GLU A 735 -1.78 -11.82 -36.52
CA GLU A 735 -2.92 -11.61 -35.63
C GLU A 735 -3.26 -12.94 -34.95
N ALA A 736 -3.62 -12.90 -33.68
CA ALA A 736 -3.99 -14.06 -32.91
C ALA A 736 -5.12 -13.75 -31.91
N ILE A 737 -5.88 -14.79 -31.59
CA ILE A 737 -6.95 -14.76 -30.60
C ILE A 737 -6.55 -15.69 -29.46
N LEU A 738 -6.42 -15.15 -28.25
CA LEU A 738 -6.34 -15.93 -27.02
C LEU A 738 -7.76 -16.21 -26.54
N LYS A 739 -8.18 -17.46 -26.65
CA LYS A 739 -9.44 -17.96 -26.12
C LYS A 739 -9.23 -18.43 -24.69
N VAL A 740 -10.02 -17.96 -23.74
CA VAL A 740 -9.92 -18.35 -22.33
C VAL A 740 -11.25 -18.90 -21.84
N TRP A 741 -11.23 -20.13 -21.35
CA TRP A 741 -12.36 -20.75 -20.65
C TRP A 741 -12.09 -20.69 -19.16
N VAL A 742 -13.04 -20.11 -18.41
CA VAL A 742 -12.97 -19.94 -16.96
C VAL A 742 -13.99 -20.84 -16.32
N ASP A 743 -13.54 -21.73 -15.45
CA ASP A 743 -14.37 -22.66 -14.69
C ASP A 743 -14.42 -22.21 -13.23
N ASN A 744 -15.63 -22.04 -12.70
CA ASN A 744 -15.80 -21.87 -11.27
C ASN A 744 -15.80 -23.24 -10.58
N ILE A 745 -14.62 -23.65 -10.13
CA ILE A 745 -14.40 -24.89 -9.38
C ILE A 745 -14.59 -24.71 -7.87
N GLY A 746 -15.01 -23.53 -7.44
CA GLY A 746 -15.24 -23.20 -6.04
C GLY A 746 -16.46 -23.90 -5.45
N VAL A 747 -16.77 -23.52 -4.22
CA VAL A 747 -17.96 -24.04 -3.52
C VAL A 747 -19.15 -23.08 -3.56
N ALA A 748 -18.99 -21.92 -4.19
CA ALA A 748 -19.98 -20.86 -4.33
C ALA A 748 -19.96 -20.25 -5.73
N ASP A 749 -21.05 -19.58 -6.08
CA ASP A 749 -21.13 -18.74 -7.28
C ASP A 749 -20.14 -17.57 -7.15
N SER A 750 -19.59 -17.12 -8.28
CA SER A 750 -18.86 -15.86 -8.31
C SER A 750 -19.83 -14.68 -8.30
N ASP A 751 -19.31 -13.50 -8.03
CA ASP A 751 -19.98 -12.25 -8.38
C ASP A 751 -19.43 -11.78 -9.74
N GLU A 752 -19.29 -10.48 -9.96
CA GLU A 752 -18.57 -9.94 -11.11
C GLU A 752 -17.12 -10.47 -11.17
N THR A 753 -16.85 -11.24 -12.23
CA THR A 753 -15.52 -11.81 -12.53
C THR A 753 -14.89 -11.05 -13.70
N ILE A 754 -13.63 -10.66 -13.55
CA ILE A 754 -12.88 -9.97 -14.58
C ILE A 754 -11.71 -10.85 -15.01
N VAL A 755 -11.55 -11.01 -16.32
CA VAL A 755 -10.39 -11.68 -16.91
C VAL A 755 -9.47 -10.64 -17.51
N PHE A 756 -8.20 -10.67 -17.13
CA PHE A 756 -7.16 -9.80 -17.68
C PHE A 756 -6.15 -10.62 -18.49
N LEU A 757 -5.75 -10.11 -19.64
CA LEU A 757 -4.57 -10.51 -20.40
C LEU A 757 -3.54 -9.37 -20.31
N LYS A 758 -2.34 -9.68 -19.82
CA LYS A 758 -1.21 -8.74 -19.75
C LYS A 758 -0.11 -9.16 -20.71
N ASN A 759 0.53 -8.17 -21.32
CA ASN A 759 1.73 -8.34 -22.12
C ASN A 759 2.98 -8.20 -21.24
N LEU A 760 3.79 -9.25 -21.15
CA LEU A 760 5.08 -9.22 -20.44
C LEU A 760 6.27 -9.12 -21.40
N SER A 761 6.02 -9.09 -22.71
CA SER A 761 7.04 -9.06 -23.76
C SER A 761 7.39 -7.67 -24.27
N ASN A 762 6.82 -6.62 -23.69
CA ASN A 762 6.93 -5.25 -24.19
C ASN A 762 6.60 -5.22 -25.71
N GLU A 763 7.37 -4.46 -26.51
CA GLU A 763 7.16 -4.08 -27.92
C GLU A 763 6.80 -5.22 -28.90
N ALA A 764 7.06 -6.47 -28.51
CA ALA A 764 6.74 -7.65 -29.30
C ALA A 764 5.23 -7.87 -29.51
N VAL A 765 4.37 -7.51 -28.55
CA VAL A 765 2.93 -7.81 -28.61
C VAL A 765 2.07 -6.57 -28.43
N TYR A 766 1.08 -6.43 -29.29
CA TYR A 766 0.05 -5.42 -29.17
C TYR A 766 -1.30 -6.03 -28.85
N LEU A 767 -1.81 -5.76 -27.64
CA LEU A 767 -3.15 -6.15 -27.22
C LEU A 767 -4.20 -5.19 -27.79
N LYS A 768 -5.16 -5.69 -28.56
CA LYS A 768 -6.34 -4.90 -28.96
C LYS A 768 -7.32 -4.76 -27.80
N ARG A 769 -7.44 -5.82 -27.00
CA ARG A 769 -8.20 -5.87 -25.76
C ARG A 769 -7.46 -6.76 -24.77
N GLY A 770 -7.42 -6.33 -23.52
CA GLY A 770 -6.82 -7.09 -22.43
C GLY A 770 -7.80 -7.35 -21.29
N ARG A 771 -8.95 -6.65 -21.22
CA ARG A 771 -9.91 -6.83 -20.12
C ARG A 771 -11.26 -7.28 -20.65
N GLU A 772 -11.77 -8.36 -20.08
CA GLU A 772 -13.12 -8.87 -20.30
C GLU A 772 -13.85 -9.03 -18.97
N LYS A 773 -15.12 -8.65 -18.95
CA LYS A 773 -15.98 -8.81 -17.79
C LYS A 773 -16.93 -9.96 -18.05
N LEU A 774 -17.00 -10.87 -17.09
CA LEU A 774 -17.97 -11.93 -16.99
C LEU A 774 -18.97 -11.56 -15.88
N GLU A 775 -20.22 -11.94 -16.07
CA GLU A 775 -21.21 -11.88 -14.99
C GLU A 775 -20.90 -12.95 -13.93
N SER A 776 -21.87 -13.26 -13.07
CA SER A 776 -21.76 -14.38 -12.13
C SER A 776 -21.58 -15.70 -12.88
N ILE A 777 -20.51 -16.42 -12.56
CA ILE A 777 -20.26 -17.79 -12.97
C ILE A 777 -20.73 -18.67 -11.81
N ALA A 778 -21.84 -19.39 -12.02
CA ALA A 778 -22.38 -20.28 -11.01
C ALA A 778 -21.39 -21.40 -10.66
N LYS A 779 -21.49 -21.94 -9.45
CA LYS A 779 -20.66 -23.05 -8.98
C LYS A 779 -20.72 -24.23 -9.96
N GLY A 780 -19.56 -24.66 -10.43
CA GLY A 780 -19.40 -25.78 -11.37
C GLY A 780 -19.68 -25.43 -12.83
N GLU A 781 -20.09 -24.20 -13.12
CA GLU A 781 -20.30 -23.71 -14.48
C GLU A 781 -19.02 -23.12 -15.06
N ARG A 782 -19.04 -22.94 -16.39
CA ARG A 782 -17.94 -22.38 -17.18
C ARG A 782 -18.40 -21.16 -17.96
N ALA A 783 -17.52 -20.18 -18.05
CA ALA A 783 -17.64 -19.02 -18.91
C ALA A 783 -16.48 -18.92 -19.91
N PHE A 784 -16.58 -17.99 -20.86
CA PHE A 784 -15.69 -17.90 -21.99
C PHE A 784 -15.43 -16.44 -22.39
N VAL A 785 -14.18 -16.12 -22.70
CA VAL A 785 -13.76 -14.81 -23.23
C VAL A 785 -12.70 -14.97 -24.32
N GLU A 786 -12.57 -13.98 -25.19
CA GLU A 786 -11.55 -13.93 -26.25
C GLU A 786 -10.78 -12.62 -26.17
N PHE A 787 -9.46 -12.68 -26.38
CA PHE A 787 -8.59 -11.51 -26.47
C PHE A 787 -7.86 -11.51 -27.81
N GLU A 788 -8.03 -10.43 -28.57
CA GLU A 788 -7.30 -10.24 -29.82
C GLU A 788 -5.97 -9.52 -29.57
N PHE A 789 -4.90 -10.02 -30.18
CA PHE A 789 -3.59 -9.39 -30.14
C PHE A 789 -2.81 -9.61 -31.44
N ARG A 790 -1.80 -8.77 -31.67
CA ARG A 790 -0.91 -8.86 -32.84
C ARG A 790 0.55 -8.90 -32.40
N VAL A 791 1.34 -9.76 -33.03
CA VAL A 791 2.80 -9.76 -32.90
C VAL A 791 3.37 -8.65 -33.76
N LYS A 792 3.99 -7.65 -33.15
CA LYS A 792 4.54 -6.47 -33.85
C LYS A 792 6.02 -6.61 -34.15
N GLU A 793 6.77 -7.20 -33.23
CA GLU A 793 8.22 -7.28 -33.29
C GLU A 793 8.69 -8.65 -32.80
N ALA A 794 9.91 -9.02 -33.17
CA ALA A 794 10.52 -10.24 -32.65
C ALA A 794 10.82 -10.08 -31.14
N PRO A 795 10.40 -11.01 -30.28
CA PRO A 795 10.68 -10.93 -28.86
C PRO A 795 12.17 -11.12 -28.56
N LYS A 796 12.70 -10.35 -27.61
CA LYS A 796 14.12 -10.39 -27.22
C LYS A 796 14.60 -11.77 -26.75
N LYS A 797 13.71 -12.57 -26.14
CA LYS A 797 14.00 -13.91 -25.61
C LYS A 797 13.58 -15.04 -26.56
N GLY A 798 13.16 -14.74 -27.79
CA GLY A 798 12.62 -15.75 -28.72
C GLY A 798 11.28 -16.36 -28.30
N LYS A 799 10.63 -15.81 -27.25
CA LYS A 799 9.32 -16.22 -26.75
C LYS A 799 8.49 -15.00 -26.40
N ILE A 800 7.19 -15.13 -26.56
CA ILE A 800 6.18 -14.16 -26.16
C ILE A 800 5.65 -14.56 -24.78
N ASP A 801 6.09 -13.83 -23.77
CA ASP A 801 5.61 -13.93 -22.39
C ASP A 801 4.28 -13.15 -22.23
N LEU A 802 3.25 -13.84 -21.75
CA LEU A 802 1.91 -13.31 -21.46
C LEU A 802 1.47 -13.75 -20.06
N GLU A 803 0.50 -13.05 -19.48
CA GLU A 803 -0.11 -13.40 -18.20
C GLU A 803 -1.64 -13.29 -18.29
N VAL A 804 -2.34 -14.31 -17.80
CA VAL A 804 -3.79 -14.28 -17.63
C VAL A 804 -4.14 -14.26 -16.15
N ASP A 805 -5.00 -13.32 -15.76
CA ASP A 805 -5.58 -13.21 -14.43
C ASP A 805 -7.09 -13.40 -14.50
N VAL A 806 -7.64 -14.19 -13.58
CA VAL A 806 -9.08 -14.31 -13.34
C VAL A 806 -9.35 -13.81 -11.93
N TYR A 807 -10.14 -12.73 -11.82
CA TYR A 807 -10.33 -11.99 -10.58
C TYR A 807 -11.80 -11.77 -10.25
N ASP A 808 -12.26 -12.19 -9.07
CA ASP A 808 -13.58 -11.84 -8.54
C ASP A 808 -13.53 -10.52 -7.76
N THR A 809 -14.41 -9.59 -8.08
CA THR A 809 -14.38 -8.22 -7.54
C THR A 809 -14.90 -8.09 -6.10
N ILE A 810 -15.69 -9.05 -5.63
CA ILE A 810 -16.27 -9.03 -4.28
C ILE A 810 -15.41 -9.85 -3.32
N PHE A 811 -15.18 -11.11 -3.63
CA PHE A 811 -14.41 -12.05 -2.82
C PHE A 811 -12.90 -11.90 -3.00
N ARG A 812 -12.45 -11.10 -3.98
CA ARG A 812 -11.03 -10.80 -4.27
C ARG A 812 -10.19 -12.05 -4.51
N ARG A 813 -10.82 -13.08 -5.08
CA ARG A 813 -10.17 -14.33 -5.47
C ARG A 813 -9.48 -14.14 -6.80
N LEU A 814 -8.19 -14.47 -6.85
CA LEU A 814 -7.32 -14.32 -8.01
C LEU A 814 -6.72 -15.67 -8.38
N THR A 815 -6.88 -16.07 -9.64
CA THR A 815 -6.08 -17.12 -10.27
C THR A 815 -5.26 -16.47 -11.36
N GLN A 816 -3.94 -16.52 -11.27
CA GLN A 816 -3.03 -15.90 -12.24
C GLN A 816 -2.04 -16.93 -12.79
N LYS A 817 -1.69 -16.84 -14.07
CA LYS A 817 -0.66 -17.68 -14.68
C LYS A 817 0.09 -16.94 -15.78
N LYS A 818 1.41 -16.91 -15.65
CA LYS A 818 2.36 -16.52 -16.70
C LYS A 818 2.67 -17.71 -17.61
N PHE A 819 2.71 -17.48 -18.91
CA PHE A 819 3.09 -18.50 -19.88
C PHE A 819 3.85 -17.88 -21.05
N ALA A 820 4.70 -18.71 -21.67
CA ALA A 820 5.55 -18.29 -22.77
C ALA A 820 5.14 -19.01 -24.06
N VAL A 821 4.86 -18.25 -25.10
CA VAL A 821 4.48 -18.76 -26.42
C VAL A 821 5.69 -18.70 -27.34
N PRO A 822 6.13 -19.81 -27.95
CA PRO A 822 7.24 -19.80 -28.90
C PRO A 822 7.00 -18.83 -30.05
N TYR A 823 8.04 -18.08 -30.41
CA TYR A 823 8.05 -17.20 -31.57
C TYR A 823 8.87 -17.81 -32.71
N VAL A 824 8.36 -17.71 -33.93
CA VAL A 824 9.08 -18.10 -35.14
C VAL A 824 9.18 -16.92 -36.11
N GLU A 825 10.31 -16.78 -36.80
CA GLU A 825 10.50 -15.69 -37.77
C GLU A 825 9.47 -15.71 -38.89
N LYS A 826 9.02 -16.90 -39.28
CA LYS A 826 8.02 -17.10 -40.33
C LYS A 826 7.14 -18.31 -40.00
N GLY A 827 5.84 -18.06 -39.85
CA GLY A 827 4.84 -19.11 -39.70
C GLY A 827 4.77 -20.03 -40.92
N GLU A 828 4.37 -21.26 -40.69
CA GLU A 828 4.10 -22.24 -41.74
C GLU A 828 2.62 -22.23 -42.08
N SER A 829 2.26 -22.45 -43.35
CA SER A 829 0.85 -22.48 -43.71
C SER A 829 0.24 -23.83 -43.35
N LEU A 830 -0.80 -23.81 -42.52
CA LEU A 830 -1.63 -24.97 -42.26
C LEU A 830 -2.24 -25.53 -43.54
N LYS A 831 -2.00 -26.81 -43.81
CA LYS A 831 -2.69 -27.56 -44.87
C LYS A 831 -3.89 -28.26 -44.25
N VAL A 832 -5.09 -27.95 -44.72
CA VAL A 832 -6.30 -28.66 -44.29
C VAL A 832 -6.17 -30.14 -44.69
N ALA A 833 -6.35 -31.01 -43.71
CA ALA A 833 -6.27 -32.46 -43.86
C ALA A 833 -7.42 -33.08 -43.07
N ALA A 834 -7.94 -34.20 -43.57
CA ALA A 834 -9.02 -34.96 -42.95
C ALA A 834 -8.59 -36.42 -42.77
N GLY A 835 -9.20 -37.10 -41.79
CA GLY A 835 -8.89 -38.48 -41.42
C GLY A 835 -8.71 -38.62 -39.91
N GLY A 836 -8.16 -39.76 -39.49
CA GLY A 836 -7.83 -40.01 -38.08
C GLY A 836 -6.36 -40.34 -37.88
N VAL A 837 -5.89 -40.20 -36.65
CA VAL A 837 -4.61 -40.74 -36.18
C VAL A 837 -4.81 -41.53 -34.89
N GLU A 838 -4.01 -42.58 -34.71
CA GLU A 838 -3.95 -43.39 -33.49
C GLU A 838 -2.56 -43.30 -32.86
N THR A 839 -2.49 -43.04 -31.57
CA THR A 839 -1.22 -42.89 -30.85
C THR A 839 -0.52 -44.24 -30.66
N LYS A 840 0.79 -44.30 -30.96
CA LYS A 840 1.60 -45.53 -30.80
C LYS A 840 1.97 -45.81 -29.34
N ALA A 841 2.01 -44.77 -28.51
CA ALA A 841 2.34 -44.77 -27.09
C ALA A 841 1.62 -43.62 -26.37
N ARG A 842 1.78 -43.52 -25.04
CA ARG A 842 1.33 -42.35 -24.28
C ARG A 842 2.05 -41.11 -24.81
N THR A 843 1.28 -40.17 -25.35
CA THR A 843 1.76 -39.08 -26.21
C THR A 843 1.28 -37.74 -25.67
N LYS A 844 2.21 -36.78 -25.61
CA LYS A 844 1.92 -35.37 -25.34
C LYS A 844 1.22 -34.76 -26.55
N VAL A 845 0.08 -34.13 -26.32
CA VAL A 845 -0.61 -33.30 -27.31
C VAL A 845 -0.32 -31.84 -26.96
N PHE A 846 0.28 -31.11 -27.89
CA PHE A 846 0.78 -29.76 -27.70
C PHE A 846 -0.26 -28.72 -28.16
N SER A 847 -0.17 -27.51 -27.63
CA SER A 847 -1.03 -26.38 -27.99
C SER A 847 -0.66 -25.76 -29.34
N GLY A 848 0.58 -25.95 -29.81
CA GLY A 848 1.03 -25.57 -31.15
C GLY A 848 1.93 -26.61 -31.82
N ALA A 849 2.29 -26.38 -33.10
CA ALA A 849 3.16 -27.27 -33.88
C ALA A 849 4.65 -27.22 -33.46
N SER A 850 4.92 -27.26 -32.16
CA SER A 850 6.25 -27.27 -31.57
C SER A 850 6.22 -27.92 -30.19
N SER A 851 7.27 -28.68 -29.86
CA SER A 851 7.47 -29.28 -28.55
C SER A 851 7.79 -28.26 -27.44
N GLU A 852 8.05 -27.00 -27.81
CA GLU A 852 8.27 -25.91 -26.86
C GLU A 852 6.97 -25.21 -26.45
N THR A 853 5.84 -25.56 -27.07
CA THR A 853 4.52 -25.03 -26.69
C THR A 853 3.97 -25.76 -25.47
N GLU A 854 3.04 -25.13 -24.77
CA GLU A 854 2.37 -25.73 -23.62
C GLU A 854 1.58 -26.98 -24.03
N LEU A 855 1.36 -27.88 -23.09
CA LEU A 855 0.53 -29.06 -23.32
C LEU A 855 -0.94 -28.66 -23.44
N ALA A 856 -1.64 -29.21 -24.43
CA ALA A 856 -3.09 -29.11 -24.55
C ALA A 856 -3.77 -30.33 -23.89
N ALA A 857 -3.19 -31.51 -24.07
CA ALA A 857 -3.68 -32.75 -23.48
C ALA A 857 -2.62 -33.86 -23.38
N MET A 858 -2.93 -34.91 -22.62
CA MET A 858 -2.25 -36.20 -22.69
C MET A 858 -3.14 -37.23 -23.38
N ALA A 859 -2.59 -37.93 -24.38
CA ALA A 859 -3.25 -39.00 -25.10
C ALA A 859 -2.63 -40.35 -24.74
N GLU A 860 -3.42 -41.29 -24.22
CA GLU A 860 -2.97 -42.64 -23.89
C GLU A 860 -2.63 -43.45 -25.15
N LYS A 861 -1.94 -44.58 -25.00
CA LYS A 861 -1.64 -45.47 -26.14
C LYS A 861 -2.94 -45.99 -26.77
N GLY A 862 -3.06 -45.89 -28.10
CA GLY A 862 -4.26 -46.29 -28.85
C GLY A 862 -5.36 -45.24 -28.87
N ALA A 863 -5.09 -44.03 -28.35
CA ALA A 863 -5.99 -42.89 -28.46
C ALA A 863 -6.23 -42.53 -29.92
N LYS A 864 -7.48 -42.31 -30.30
CA LYS A 864 -7.89 -42.00 -31.67
C LYS A 864 -8.35 -40.56 -31.76
N LEU A 865 -7.70 -39.77 -32.61
CA LEU A 865 -7.89 -38.34 -32.74
C LEU A 865 -8.25 -37.98 -34.18
N ALA A 866 -9.25 -37.11 -34.37
CA ALA A 866 -9.61 -36.60 -35.69
C ALA A 866 -8.58 -35.56 -36.15
N VAL A 867 -8.05 -35.73 -37.36
CA VAL A 867 -7.13 -34.78 -37.98
C VAL A 867 -7.92 -33.64 -38.61
N THR A 868 -7.50 -32.41 -38.33
CA THR A 868 -8.08 -31.18 -38.90
C THR A 868 -7.08 -30.41 -39.76
N GLY A 869 -5.82 -30.83 -39.82
CA GLY A 869 -4.79 -30.22 -40.64
C GLY A 869 -3.39 -30.79 -40.39
N GLU A 870 -2.41 -30.31 -41.15
CA GLU A 870 -1.00 -30.63 -40.98
C GLU A 870 -0.09 -29.43 -41.23
N VAL A 871 1.03 -29.41 -40.50
CA VAL A 871 2.14 -28.47 -40.67
C VAL A 871 3.43 -29.25 -40.52
N LYS A 872 4.28 -29.27 -41.55
CA LYS A 872 5.55 -30.02 -41.57
C LYS A 872 5.39 -31.44 -41.00
N ASP A 873 6.02 -31.71 -39.85
CA ASP A 873 6.08 -32.99 -39.16
C ASP A 873 4.99 -33.15 -38.08
N TRP A 874 3.97 -32.31 -38.09
CA TRP A 874 2.89 -32.28 -37.12
C TRP A 874 1.52 -32.50 -37.75
N TRP A 875 0.67 -33.28 -37.06
CA TRP A 875 -0.76 -33.32 -37.29
C TRP A 875 -1.46 -32.37 -36.33
N ARG A 876 -2.36 -31.53 -36.85
CA ARG A 876 -3.35 -30.83 -36.05
C ARG A 876 -4.55 -31.75 -35.84
N VAL A 877 -4.96 -31.90 -34.59
CA VAL A 877 -6.02 -32.81 -34.16
C VAL A 877 -7.08 -32.06 -33.36
N SER A 878 -8.32 -32.55 -33.40
CA SER A 878 -9.43 -32.00 -32.60
C SER A 878 -9.49 -32.65 -31.21
N LEU A 879 -9.60 -31.82 -30.18
CA LEU A 879 -9.67 -32.19 -28.76
C LEU A 879 -11.02 -31.78 -28.13
N ASP A 880 -12.14 -32.18 -28.75
CA ASP A 880 -13.51 -31.89 -28.29
C ASP A 880 -13.75 -30.39 -27.96
N GLY A 881 -13.62 -29.53 -28.98
CA GLY A 881 -13.90 -28.09 -28.91
C GLY A 881 -12.67 -27.19 -28.91
N ARG A 882 -11.46 -27.76 -28.88
CA ARG A 882 -10.16 -27.07 -29.04
C ARG A 882 -9.26 -27.82 -30.02
N ASN A 883 -8.22 -27.18 -30.53
CA ASN A 883 -7.18 -27.85 -31.32
C ASN A 883 -6.03 -28.36 -30.44
N GLY A 884 -5.34 -29.37 -30.94
CA GLY A 884 -4.06 -29.84 -30.41
C GLY A 884 -3.14 -30.33 -31.51
N TRP A 885 -1.88 -30.59 -31.17
CA TRP A 885 -0.84 -30.95 -32.12
C TRP A 885 -0.07 -32.18 -31.66
N VAL A 886 0.13 -33.13 -32.56
CA VAL A 886 0.90 -34.36 -32.31
C VAL A 886 1.96 -34.57 -33.39
N PRO A 887 3.19 -35.00 -33.06
CA PRO A 887 4.19 -35.33 -34.06
C PRO A 887 3.71 -36.50 -34.95
N LYS A 888 3.95 -36.42 -36.25
CA LYS A 888 3.57 -37.46 -37.22
C LYS A 888 4.21 -38.81 -36.91
N GLU A 889 5.43 -38.80 -36.37
CA GLU A 889 6.20 -40.00 -36.07
C GLU A 889 5.63 -40.83 -34.92
N VAL A 890 4.96 -40.20 -33.94
CA VAL A 890 4.44 -40.88 -32.75
C VAL A 890 3.02 -41.43 -32.93
N VAL A 891 2.41 -41.20 -34.09
CA VAL A 891 1.06 -41.66 -34.43
C VAL A 891 1.02 -42.50 -35.70
N ALA A 892 -0.01 -43.33 -35.86
CA ALA A 892 -0.32 -44.07 -37.07
C ALA A 892 -1.59 -43.49 -37.71
N LYS A 893 -1.62 -43.37 -39.03
CA LYS A 893 -2.80 -42.85 -39.75
C LYS A 893 -3.93 -43.89 -39.73
N LEU A 894 -5.16 -43.42 -39.51
CA LEU A 894 -6.38 -44.21 -39.60
C LEU A 894 -7.07 -43.96 -40.94
N GLU A 895 -7.72 -45.00 -41.48
CA GLU A 895 -8.53 -44.89 -42.71
C GLU A 895 -9.84 -44.12 -42.46
N ASN A 896 -10.40 -44.23 -41.25
CA ASN A 896 -11.65 -43.57 -40.86
C ASN A 896 -11.38 -42.38 -39.91
N THR A 897 -12.14 -41.30 -40.07
CA THR A 897 -12.14 -40.15 -39.15
C THR A 897 -12.94 -40.49 -37.88
N PRO A 898 -12.35 -40.42 -36.68
CA PRO A 898 -13.10 -40.53 -35.43
C PRO A 898 -14.13 -39.40 -35.31
N GLU A 899 -15.36 -39.71 -34.89
CA GLU A 899 -16.37 -38.68 -34.62
C GLU A 899 -16.05 -37.82 -33.40
N LYS A 900 -15.36 -38.41 -32.41
CA LYS A 900 -14.87 -37.75 -31.19
C LYS A 900 -13.49 -38.28 -30.83
N ALA A 901 -12.71 -37.46 -30.12
CA ALA A 901 -11.44 -37.92 -29.58
C ALA A 901 -11.66 -39.02 -28.53
N THR A 902 -10.85 -40.08 -28.53
CA THR A 902 -10.90 -41.14 -27.52
C THR A 902 -9.53 -41.39 -26.92
N GLY A 903 -9.48 -41.84 -25.66
CA GLY A 903 -8.21 -42.14 -24.97
C GLY A 903 -7.42 -40.90 -24.51
N LEU A 904 -8.07 -39.73 -24.39
CA LEU A 904 -7.48 -38.56 -23.75
C LEU A 904 -7.61 -38.69 -22.22
N SER A 905 -6.51 -38.51 -21.47
CA SER A 905 -6.48 -38.69 -20.02
C SER A 905 -6.41 -37.39 -19.21
N GLN A 906 -5.96 -36.28 -19.81
CA GLN A 906 -5.87 -34.97 -19.15
C GLN A 906 -6.00 -33.86 -20.18
N SER A 907 -6.88 -32.89 -19.97
CA SER A 907 -6.83 -31.60 -20.65
C SER A 907 -6.20 -30.60 -19.70
N VAL A 908 -5.24 -29.81 -20.18
CA VAL A 908 -4.54 -28.86 -19.30
C VAL A 908 -5.50 -27.75 -18.88
N MET A 909 -5.64 -27.63 -17.57
CA MET A 909 -6.43 -26.64 -16.88
C MET A 909 -5.54 -26.08 -15.78
N TYR A 910 -5.25 -24.79 -15.85
CA TYR A 910 -4.48 -24.07 -14.85
C TYR A 910 -5.39 -23.81 -13.67
N GLN A 911 -5.11 -24.53 -12.59
CA GLN A 911 -5.86 -24.49 -11.37
C GLN A 911 -4.87 -24.33 -10.23
N PRO A 912 -5.07 -23.37 -9.33
CA PRO A 912 -4.16 -23.23 -8.20
C PRO A 912 -4.41 -24.37 -7.18
N PRO A 913 -3.45 -24.66 -6.29
CA PRO A 913 -3.62 -25.68 -5.26
C PRO A 913 -4.87 -25.45 -4.40
N ARG A 914 -5.57 -26.52 -4.03
CA ARG A 914 -6.71 -26.46 -3.11
C ARG A 914 -6.23 -26.70 -1.69
N ILE A 915 -6.58 -25.78 -0.78
CA ILE A 915 -6.26 -25.89 0.64
C ILE A 915 -7.55 -26.16 1.41
N GLU A 916 -7.59 -27.27 2.13
CA GLU A 916 -8.67 -27.58 3.07
C GLU A 916 -8.10 -27.57 4.49
N MET A 917 -8.62 -26.69 5.34
CA MET A 917 -8.16 -26.56 6.73
C MET A 917 -9.28 -26.88 7.71
N SER A 918 -8.90 -27.55 8.78
CA SER A 918 -9.69 -27.69 10.00
C SER A 918 -8.92 -26.99 11.12
N ALA A 919 -9.37 -25.76 11.44
CA ALA A 919 -8.91 -25.03 12.62
C ALA A 919 -10.08 -24.92 13.59
N ASN A 920 -9.81 -24.97 14.90
CA ASN A 920 -10.77 -24.50 15.90
C ASN A 920 -10.87 -22.98 15.77
N GLN A 921 -11.69 -22.51 14.83
CA GLN A 921 -11.96 -21.11 14.60
C GLN A 921 -12.79 -20.58 15.77
N GLY A 922 -12.32 -19.52 16.41
CA GLY A 922 -12.97 -18.95 17.59
C GLY A 922 -12.02 -18.34 18.61
N MET A 923 -12.48 -18.28 19.86
CA MET A 923 -11.71 -17.77 20.98
C MET A 923 -11.04 -18.90 21.76
N THR A 924 -9.81 -18.69 22.22
CA THR A 924 -9.05 -19.64 23.03
C THR A 924 -8.26 -18.92 24.14
N THR A 925 -7.97 -19.62 25.23
CA THR A 925 -7.00 -19.19 26.24
C THR A 925 -5.64 -19.87 26.07
N GLY A 926 -5.55 -20.85 25.17
CA GLY A 926 -4.30 -21.57 24.89
C GLY A 926 -3.31 -20.72 24.12
N GLU A 927 -2.02 -20.91 24.40
CA GLU A 927 -0.91 -20.20 23.74
C GLU A 927 -0.61 -20.75 22.33
N SER A 928 -1.27 -21.84 21.95
CA SER A 928 -1.14 -22.46 20.63
C SER A 928 -2.39 -23.26 20.29
N ILE A 929 -2.58 -23.52 19.00
CA ILE A 929 -3.60 -24.46 18.50
C ILE A 929 -2.96 -25.51 17.60
N ARG A 930 -3.66 -26.61 17.37
CA ARG A 930 -3.32 -27.55 16.30
C ARG A 930 -4.10 -27.19 15.05
N LEU A 931 -3.39 -26.96 13.95
CA LEU A 931 -3.97 -26.81 12.62
C LEU A 931 -3.82 -28.15 11.89
N SER A 932 -4.92 -28.71 11.43
CA SER A 932 -4.93 -29.90 10.57
C SER A 932 -5.61 -29.60 9.23
N GLY A 933 -5.32 -30.39 8.21
CA GLY A 933 -5.88 -30.18 6.88
C GLY A 933 -5.12 -30.93 5.79
N LYS A 934 -5.33 -30.53 4.55
CA LYS A 934 -4.60 -31.04 3.38
C LYS A 934 -4.47 -29.96 2.32
N VAL A 935 -3.39 -30.04 1.56
CA VAL A 935 -3.15 -29.28 0.33
C VAL A 935 -3.12 -30.29 -0.80
N ASN A 936 -3.94 -30.05 -1.83
CA ASN A 936 -3.98 -30.92 -3.01
C ASN A 936 -3.83 -30.08 -4.28
N ASP A 937 -3.00 -30.54 -5.18
CA ASP A 937 -2.87 -30.06 -6.55
C ASP A 937 -3.22 -31.20 -7.52
N ASP A 938 -3.79 -30.90 -8.69
CA ASP A 938 -4.16 -31.94 -9.65
C ASP A 938 -2.96 -32.43 -10.47
N THR A 939 -1.84 -31.70 -10.45
CA THR A 939 -0.61 -31.99 -11.16
C THR A 939 0.55 -32.31 -10.21
N ALA A 940 1.12 -31.28 -9.59
CA ALA A 940 2.26 -31.34 -8.69
C ALA A 940 2.26 -30.10 -7.78
N LEU A 941 2.22 -30.34 -6.48
CA LEU A 941 2.45 -29.29 -5.48
C LEU A 941 3.96 -29.02 -5.38
N LYS A 942 4.40 -27.76 -5.45
CA LYS A 942 5.80 -27.37 -5.19
C LYS A 942 6.05 -27.33 -3.69
N ASP A 943 5.24 -26.55 -2.97
CA ASP A 943 5.36 -26.41 -1.53
C ASP A 943 4.10 -25.80 -0.89
N TYR A 944 4.09 -25.79 0.44
CA TYR A 944 3.21 -24.92 1.21
C TYR A 944 3.93 -24.40 2.47
N TYR A 945 3.48 -23.26 2.97
CA TYR A 945 3.99 -22.66 4.19
C TYR A 945 2.90 -22.00 5.01
N ILE A 946 3.14 -21.84 6.31
CA ILE A 946 2.17 -21.34 7.28
C ILE A 946 2.72 -20.10 7.98
N TYR A 947 1.97 -19.01 7.94
CA TYR A 947 2.24 -17.78 8.68
C TYR A 947 1.20 -17.55 9.77
N VAL A 948 1.61 -16.90 10.86
CA VAL A 948 0.72 -16.33 11.87
C VAL A 948 0.94 -14.83 11.90
N TYR A 949 -0.12 -14.06 11.63
CA TYR A 949 -0.13 -12.61 11.68
C TYR A 949 -0.93 -12.13 12.90
N ASN A 950 -0.44 -11.10 13.59
CA ASN A 950 -1.13 -10.47 14.72
C ASN A 950 -0.85 -8.95 14.70
N ARG A 951 -1.91 -8.13 14.73
CA ARG A 951 -1.82 -6.67 14.60
C ARG A 951 -1.27 -6.01 15.87
N ASP A 952 -1.68 -6.50 17.04
CA ASP A 952 -1.32 -5.92 18.34
C ASP A 952 0.14 -6.17 18.72
N ASN A 953 0.78 -7.15 18.10
CA ASN A 953 2.18 -7.45 18.29
C ASN A 953 3.02 -6.77 17.20
N ALA A 954 3.22 -5.47 17.35
CA ALA A 954 3.96 -4.64 16.40
C ALA A 954 5.31 -5.28 16.00
N LYS A 955 6.06 -5.81 16.98
CA LYS A 955 7.34 -6.52 16.78
C LYS A 955 7.25 -7.74 15.86
N PHE A 956 6.13 -8.47 15.92
CA PHE A 956 5.91 -9.70 15.18
C PHE A 956 4.57 -9.65 14.45
N ASN A 957 4.44 -8.68 13.55
CA ASN A 957 3.27 -8.59 12.70
C ASN A 957 3.07 -9.89 11.91
N SER A 958 4.13 -10.64 11.57
CA SER A 958 4.01 -11.98 11.00
C SER A 958 5.14 -12.91 11.44
N ARG A 959 4.84 -14.20 11.60
CA ARG A 959 5.79 -15.27 11.90
C ARG A 959 5.56 -16.46 10.98
N LYS A 960 6.60 -16.90 10.25
CA LYS A 960 6.55 -18.19 9.55
C LYS A 960 6.73 -19.31 10.55
N VAL A 961 5.82 -20.29 10.54
CA VAL A 961 5.78 -21.40 11.51
C VAL A 961 6.13 -22.73 10.86
N LYS A 962 5.88 -22.86 9.55
CA LYS A 962 6.15 -24.10 8.82
C LYS A 962 6.41 -23.82 7.35
N TYR A 963 7.30 -24.61 6.74
CA TYR A 963 7.48 -24.77 5.31
C TYR A 963 7.56 -26.27 5.02
N VAL A 964 6.94 -26.70 3.92
CA VAL A 964 6.98 -28.08 3.45
C VAL A 964 7.12 -28.07 1.94
N ARG A 965 8.25 -28.55 1.43
CA ARG A 965 8.39 -28.90 0.01
C ARG A 965 7.65 -30.20 -0.25
N SER A 966 6.94 -30.27 -1.37
CA SER A 966 6.21 -31.47 -1.78
C SER A 966 6.77 -31.98 -3.10
N ASP A 967 6.97 -33.30 -3.18
CA ASP A 967 7.22 -34.00 -4.46
C ASP A 967 5.96 -34.77 -4.91
N SER A 968 4.83 -34.54 -4.21
CA SER A 968 3.55 -35.21 -4.38
C SER A 968 2.46 -34.18 -4.69
N ALA A 969 1.46 -34.59 -5.48
CA ALA A 969 0.23 -33.83 -5.71
C ALA A 969 -0.56 -33.55 -4.42
N ASN A 970 -0.40 -34.35 -3.37
CA ASN A 970 -1.12 -34.19 -2.10
C ASN A 970 -0.15 -34.11 -0.92
N SER A 971 -0.43 -33.21 0.02
CA SER A 971 0.34 -33.05 1.26
C SER A 971 -0.58 -32.77 2.45
N ALA A 972 -0.30 -33.39 3.60
CA ALA A 972 -1.10 -33.20 4.81
C ALA A 972 -0.63 -31.99 5.62
N ILE A 973 -1.58 -31.19 6.09
CA ILE A 973 -1.32 -30.12 7.06
C ILE A 973 -1.48 -30.72 8.46
N ASP A 974 -0.41 -30.70 9.23
CA ASP A 974 -0.41 -30.93 10.67
C ASP A 974 0.67 -30.05 11.29
N ALA A 975 0.26 -29.05 12.07
CA ALA A 975 1.17 -28.09 12.67
C ALA A 975 0.62 -27.57 14.00
N ARG A 976 1.52 -27.40 14.98
CA ARG A 976 1.22 -26.64 16.19
C ARG A 976 1.51 -25.18 15.92
N ILE A 977 0.47 -24.36 15.96
CA ILE A 977 0.53 -22.94 15.64
C ILE A 977 0.59 -22.13 16.93
N PRO A 978 1.69 -21.41 17.22
CA PRO A 978 1.74 -20.49 18.35
C PRO A 978 0.79 -19.31 18.11
N LEU A 979 0.18 -18.80 19.17
CA LEU A 979 -0.75 -17.67 19.13
C LEU A 979 -0.23 -16.52 19.99
N PHE A 980 -0.23 -15.33 19.42
CA PHE A 980 -0.06 -14.07 20.13
C PHE A 980 -1.37 -13.68 20.83
N LYS A 981 -1.33 -12.80 21.82
CA LYS A 981 -2.56 -12.27 22.45
C LYS A 981 -3.37 -11.44 21.44
N GLY A 982 -4.69 -11.47 21.51
CA GLY A 982 -5.57 -10.79 20.55
C GLY A 982 -5.86 -11.63 19.30
N MET A 983 -6.24 -10.98 18.19
CA MET A 983 -6.55 -11.68 16.95
C MET A 983 -5.31 -12.23 16.24
N ASN A 984 -5.33 -13.52 15.91
CA ASN A 984 -4.32 -14.18 15.09
C ASN A 984 -4.93 -14.60 13.76
N ARG A 985 -4.32 -14.16 12.65
CA ARG A 985 -4.61 -14.65 11.30
C ARG A 985 -3.57 -15.69 10.91
N ILE A 986 -3.98 -16.95 10.87
CA ILE A 986 -3.16 -18.09 10.47
C ILE A 986 -3.37 -18.32 8.99
N SER A 987 -2.36 -18.08 8.16
CA SER A 987 -2.47 -18.19 6.70
C SER A 987 -1.63 -19.37 6.22
N VAL A 988 -2.24 -20.25 5.42
CA VAL A 988 -1.55 -21.29 4.69
C VAL A 988 -1.49 -20.85 3.24
N VAL A 989 -0.28 -20.78 2.69
CA VAL A 989 -0.04 -20.48 1.28
C VAL A 989 0.51 -21.74 0.64
N ALA A 990 -0.06 -22.14 -0.49
CA ALA A 990 0.38 -23.29 -1.27
C ALA A 990 0.74 -22.84 -2.68
N ARG A 991 1.82 -23.41 -3.23
CA ARG A 991 2.31 -23.14 -4.58
C ARG A 991 2.39 -24.44 -5.36
N ASP A 992 1.91 -24.45 -6.59
CA ASP A 992 2.15 -25.57 -7.51
C ASP A 992 3.50 -25.44 -8.24
N ALA A 993 3.83 -26.43 -9.07
CA ALA A 993 5.05 -26.44 -9.86
C ALA A 993 5.11 -25.32 -10.92
N ASP A 994 3.98 -24.76 -11.32
CA ASP A 994 3.84 -23.73 -12.35
C ASP A 994 3.79 -22.30 -11.78
N GLY A 995 3.88 -22.17 -10.45
CA GLY A 995 3.88 -20.91 -9.70
C GLY A 995 2.50 -20.38 -9.35
N LEU A 996 1.41 -21.12 -9.63
CA LEU A 996 0.08 -20.72 -9.15
C LEU A 996 0.01 -20.88 -7.64
N THR A 997 -0.60 -19.89 -7.00
CA THR A 997 -0.66 -19.80 -5.54
C THR A 997 -2.09 -19.73 -5.03
N THR A 998 -2.38 -20.44 -3.95
CA THR A 998 -3.60 -20.25 -3.16
C THR A 998 -3.22 -19.87 -1.74
N THR A 999 -3.96 -18.94 -1.14
CA THR A 999 -3.88 -18.65 0.29
C THR A 999 -5.23 -18.89 0.95
N GLU A 1000 -5.23 -19.63 2.05
CA GLU A 1000 -6.39 -19.75 2.94
C GLU A 1000 -6.01 -19.30 4.36
N SER A 1001 -6.92 -18.59 5.01
CA SER A 1001 -6.69 -18.06 6.35
C SER A 1001 -7.73 -18.56 7.35
N ALA A 1002 -7.28 -18.91 8.55
CA ALA A 1002 -8.10 -19.11 9.73
C ALA A 1002 -7.85 -17.99 10.75
N PHE A 1003 -8.90 -17.58 11.45
CA PHE A 1003 -8.84 -16.52 12.45
C PHE A 1003 -9.11 -17.08 13.84
N VAL A 1004 -8.20 -16.81 14.78
CA VAL A 1004 -8.31 -17.28 16.17
C VAL A 1004 -7.94 -16.15 17.12
N TYR A 1005 -8.85 -15.85 18.03
CA TYR A 1005 -8.63 -14.83 19.05
C TYR A 1005 -8.10 -15.48 20.34
N ARG A 1006 -6.92 -15.05 20.80
CA ARG A 1006 -6.36 -15.47 22.09
C ARG A 1006 -6.73 -14.43 23.16
N LYS A 1007 -7.48 -14.84 24.18
CA LYS A 1007 -7.91 -13.98 25.29
C LYS A 1007 -6.73 -13.52 26.15
#